data_AF-A0A8H6DXJ3-F1
#
_entry.id   AF-A0A8H6DXJ3-F1
#
_cell.length_a   1.000
_cell.length_b   1.000
_cell.length_c   1.000
_cell.angle_alpha   90.00
_cell.angle_beta   90.00
_cell.angle_gamma   90.00
#
_symmetry.space_group_name_H-M   'P 1'
#
loop_
_entity.id
_entity.type
_entity.pdbx_description
1 polymer ?
#
loop_
_entity_poly.entity_id
_entity_poly.type
_entity_poly.pdbx_seq_one_letter_code
_entity_poly.pdbx_strand_id
1 'polypeptide(L)'
;MHYSPGTLLSSNTFSLSSHERLARFSGWRGGLLLAIIGTSLVLLFNIICAIVAAAVGKPHEEISTLYTGSCVAASRLSTGLHLLINILSSSLLGASSYCMQRLVAPTREEIDKAHEKGKWLDVGVLSLRNLPNISKRRLAVWSLLALSSFPLHFLYNSVVFQTIAANDIDFLLIEKAFLTTRGGWEVFISEIDLNYEYGENIDDHYQAVQETLLNGQYLNTSRFENISTTECLKRYSQTFITAGNGFAILPTESSNDNTYKNDSISYVLAGTGQFELPFNSTEVLYCLSEISPERCRVQLSQNIMYIVIACNMLKIALMFVVLRWMNHETIVTIGDAIDTFIRIPDDTTKDCCLMVTSTMKKRWKTAEARSSERYQSGSKTHWYNAISGKRWLFSLVSYVLVIAAAGVFYRHIGDRTAECYDQTPDSAPDWKVCRWNSFGNVDFRFLLSVYLGFTSIIPYVLLANAPQVIASFLYLSYNGLFTAMVANREWTSYAQKRAALRVTVPTPSQCSTYFLSLPYKYGSPLIIASILLHWFISQTLFIARIDIYRNGVLTPTSRDWWRHQYSVTDLGFSDSALIATIVMASLLVAVCVALAGVCTYPKDMPHGGTNSAIISAACHVKQMDDAEAKGLDEIAERPLQWGVTIEGTKDQVGHCSFSDRAVLKPVEGCLYA
;
A
#
# COMPACT_ATOMS: atom_id res chain seq x y z
N MET A 1 -47.20 38.17 52.15
CA MET A 1 -45.80 38.27 52.59
C MET A 1 -45.22 36.87 52.69
N HIS A 2 -44.08 36.65 52.01
CA HIS A 2 -43.08 35.57 52.11
C HIS A 2 -43.52 34.08 52.00
N TYR A 3 -43.28 33.38 50.88
CA TYR A 3 -42.03 32.72 50.39
C TYR A 3 -41.62 31.42 51.12
N SER A 4 -41.80 30.27 50.45
CA SER A 4 -40.72 29.37 49.98
C SER A 4 -41.27 28.12 49.28
N PRO A 5 -40.80 27.77 48.06
CA PRO A 5 -40.97 26.45 47.45
C PRO A 5 -39.64 25.65 47.49
N GLY A 6 -39.70 24.41 47.98
CA GLY A 6 -38.60 23.45 47.92
C GLY A 6 -38.86 22.36 46.90
N THR A 7 -38.12 22.41 45.79
CA THR A 7 -38.09 21.40 44.73
C THR A 7 -37.12 20.27 45.12
N LEU A 8 -37.54 19.00 45.01
CA LEU A 8 -36.62 17.86 44.90
C LEU A 8 -37.04 16.99 43.72
N LEU A 9 -36.28 17.15 42.63
CA LEU A 9 -36.17 16.24 41.50
C LEU A 9 -35.53 14.94 41.97
N SER A 10 -36.24 13.80 41.87
CA SER A 10 -35.59 12.49 41.91
C SER A 10 -35.14 12.08 40.51
N SER A 11 -33.82 11.98 40.37
CA SER A 11 -33.10 11.52 39.20
C SER A 11 -33.15 9.99 39.10
N ASN A 12 -34.05 9.47 38.26
CA ASN A 12 -33.98 8.07 37.84
C ASN A 12 -32.80 7.86 36.89
N THR A 13 -31.64 7.52 37.46
CA THR A 13 -30.51 6.96 36.72
C THR A 13 -30.69 5.46 36.62
N PHE A 14 -31.25 4.99 35.50
CA PHE A 14 -31.29 3.56 35.16
C PHE A 14 -29.86 3.05 34.98
N SER A 15 -29.35 2.32 35.97
CA SER A 15 -28.09 1.58 35.84
C SER A 15 -28.34 0.36 34.93
N LEU A 16 -27.89 0.44 33.68
CA LEU A 16 -27.89 -0.69 32.75
C LEU A 16 -27.07 -1.86 33.33
N SER A 17 -27.65 -3.05 33.28
CA SER A 17 -27.06 -4.31 33.74
C SER A 17 -25.78 -4.66 32.97
N SER A 18 -24.90 -5.49 33.56
CA SER A 18 -23.66 -5.96 32.91
C SER A 18 -23.91 -6.72 31.59
N HIS A 19 -25.04 -7.43 31.49
CA HIS A 19 -25.49 -8.11 30.27
C HIS A 19 -25.87 -7.13 29.15
N GLU A 20 -26.53 -6.01 29.46
CA GLU A 20 -26.86 -4.97 28.46
C GLU A 20 -25.63 -4.20 27.97
N ARG A 21 -24.57 -4.09 28.80
CA ARG A 21 -23.28 -3.53 28.39
C ARG A 21 -22.52 -4.46 27.45
N LEU A 22 -22.52 -5.76 27.72
CA LEU A 22 -21.92 -6.78 26.84
C LEU A 22 -22.68 -6.90 25.49
N ALA A 23 -24.00 -6.78 25.51
CA ALA A 23 -24.83 -6.73 24.29
C ALA A 23 -24.64 -5.45 23.46
N ARG A 24 -24.24 -4.32 24.08
CA ARG A 24 -23.92 -3.08 23.34
C ARG A 24 -22.62 -3.16 22.52
N PHE A 25 -21.72 -4.08 22.87
CA PHE A 25 -20.45 -4.31 22.17
C PHE A 25 -20.45 -5.58 21.31
N SER A 26 -21.59 -6.29 21.20
CA SER A 26 -21.72 -7.44 20.30
C SER A 26 -22.11 -6.99 18.88
N GLY A 27 -21.83 -7.83 17.88
CA GLY A 27 -22.18 -7.55 16.49
C GLY A 27 -21.38 -6.41 15.86
N TRP A 28 -22.01 -5.69 14.93
CA TRP A 28 -21.30 -4.69 14.14
C TRP A 28 -20.79 -3.48 14.93
N ARG A 29 -21.45 -3.13 16.05
CA ARG A 29 -21.08 -1.98 16.89
C ARG A 29 -19.73 -2.21 17.56
N GLY A 30 -19.48 -3.43 18.01
CA GLY A 30 -18.17 -3.84 18.52
C GLY A 30 -17.08 -3.70 17.47
N GLY A 31 -17.34 -4.19 16.24
CA GLY A 31 -16.40 -4.01 15.13
C GLY A 31 -16.14 -2.53 14.80
N LEU A 32 -17.18 -1.69 14.77
CA LEU A 32 -17.00 -0.26 14.50
C LEU A 32 -16.22 0.44 15.61
N LEU A 33 -16.43 0.05 16.87
CA LEU A 33 -15.64 0.56 17.99
C LEU A 33 -14.17 0.17 17.88
N LEU A 34 -13.88 -1.09 17.52
CA LEU A 34 -12.51 -1.54 17.27
C LEU A 34 -11.85 -0.75 16.14
N ALA A 35 -12.58 -0.44 15.07
CA ALA A 35 -12.12 0.44 14.00
C ALA A 35 -11.82 1.86 14.49
N ILE A 36 -12.68 2.45 15.34
CA ILE A 36 -12.47 3.77 15.95
C ILE A 36 -11.24 3.75 16.86
N ILE A 37 -11.11 2.75 17.74
CA ILE A 37 -9.97 2.61 18.66
C ILE A 37 -8.67 2.46 17.86
N GLY A 38 -8.63 1.54 16.88
CA GLY A 38 -7.47 1.34 16.02
C GLY A 38 -7.07 2.62 15.29
N THR A 39 -8.02 3.30 14.66
CA THR A 39 -7.76 4.58 13.97
C THR A 39 -7.29 5.68 14.92
N SER A 40 -7.83 5.71 16.15
CA SER A 40 -7.43 6.67 17.19
C SER A 40 -6.00 6.42 17.70
N LEU A 41 -5.60 5.15 17.84
CA LEU A 41 -4.22 4.79 18.19
C LEU A 41 -3.23 5.21 17.11
N VAL A 42 -3.57 4.99 15.82
CA VAL A 42 -2.73 5.46 14.71
C VAL A 42 -2.65 6.99 14.66
N LEU A 43 -3.78 7.67 14.90
CA LEU A 43 -3.79 9.14 15.00
C LEU A 43 -2.90 9.63 16.15
N LEU A 44 -3.01 9.03 17.33
CA LEU A 44 -2.19 9.39 18.49
C LEU A 44 -0.70 9.19 18.19
N PHE A 45 -0.34 8.05 17.59
CA PHE A 45 1.03 7.79 17.16
C PHE A 45 1.55 8.86 16.20
N ASN A 46 0.77 9.20 15.16
CA ASN A 46 1.16 10.23 14.20
C ASN A 46 1.29 11.62 14.83
N ILE A 47 0.41 11.98 15.78
CA ILE A 47 0.50 13.24 16.55
C ILE A 47 1.78 13.26 17.39
N ILE A 48 2.10 12.16 18.09
CA ILE A 48 3.33 12.07 18.88
C ILE A 48 4.55 12.24 17.98
N CYS A 49 4.59 11.55 16.83
CA CYS A 49 5.66 11.71 15.85
C CYS A 49 5.78 13.15 15.34
N ALA A 50 4.65 13.82 15.04
CA ALA A 50 4.65 15.22 14.61
C ALA A 50 5.18 16.17 15.70
N ILE A 51 4.76 16.00 16.95
CA ILE A 51 5.22 16.82 18.08
C ILE A 51 6.71 16.60 18.31
N VAL A 52 7.18 15.35 18.33
CA VAL A 52 8.61 15.04 18.52
C VAL A 52 9.44 15.61 17.37
N ALA A 53 8.97 15.47 16.12
CA ALA A 53 9.63 16.03 14.95
C ALA A 53 9.73 17.56 15.02
N ALA A 54 8.67 18.25 15.47
CA ALA A 54 8.66 19.71 15.61
C ALA A 54 9.53 20.19 16.79
N ALA A 55 9.49 19.51 17.93
CA ALA A 55 10.17 19.92 19.15
C ALA A 55 11.67 19.60 19.15
N VAL A 56 12.06 18.45 18.61
CA VAL A 56 13.44 17.92 18.68
C VAL A 56 14.15 17.97 17.34
N GLY A 57 13.41 17.83 16.24
CA GLY A 57 13.97 17.60 14.91
C GLY A 57 14.57 18.83 14.21
N LYS A 58 14.55 20.01 14.86
CA LYS A 58 15.05 21.30 14.35
C LYS A 58 14.67 21.53 12.87
N PRO A 59 13.38 21.69 12.56
CA PRO A 59 12.91 21.69 11.18
C PRO A 59 13.55 22.81 10.37
N HIS A 60 14.13 22.44 9.23
CA HIS A 60 14.50 23.35 8.16
C HIS A 60 13.56 23.04 6.98
N GLU A 61 12.85 24.05 6.46
CA GLU A 61 11.84 23.86 5.38
C GLU A 61 10.83 22.74 5.69
N GLU A 62 10.33 22.69 6.93
CA GLU A 62 9.29 21.72 7.37
C GLU A 62 9.72 20.24 7.32
N ILE A 63 11.04 19.99 7.28
CA ILE A 63 11.63 18.65 7.30
C ILE A 63 12.47 18.50 8.57
N SER A 64 12.13 17.50 9.37
CA SER A 64 12.76 17.22 10.67
C SER A 64 13.72 16.04 10.57
N THR A 65 14.89 16.15 11.18
CA THR A 65 15.86 15.05 11.19
C THR A 65 15.63 14.14 12.41
N LEU A 66 15.31 12.86 12.16
CA LEU A 66 15.09 11.83 13.19
C LEU A 66 16.38 11.13 13.61
N TYR A 67 17.30 10.95 12.66
CA TYR A 67 18.58 10.28 12.86
C TYR A 67 19.64 10.89 11.96
N THR A 68 20.88 10.99 12.46
CA THR A 68 22.09 11.32 11.70
C THR A 68 23.20 10.37 12.11
N GLY A 69 23.89 9.74 11.16
CA GLY A 69 25.03 8.86 11.44
C GLY A 69 25.37 7.95 10.27
N SER A 70 25.78 6.71 10.58
CA SER A 70 26.17 5.71 9.57
C SER A 70 25.02 5.36 8.62
N CYS A 71 25.35 5.12 7.35
CA CYS A 71 24.36 4.81 6.33
C CYS A 71 23.68 3.45 6.54
N VAL A 72 24.40 2.49 7.13
CA VAL A 72 23.84 1.17 7.47
C VAL A 72 22.74 1.27 8.53
N ALA A 73 22.96 2.06 9.58
CA ALA A 73 21.94 2.25 10.63
C ALA A 73 20.74 3.07 10.12
N ALA A 74 20.98 4.12 9.33
CA ALA A 74 19.94 4.92 8.71
C ALA A 74 19.04 4.08 7.78
N SER A 75 19.64 3.24 6.94
CA SER A 75 18.94 2.29 6.06
C SER A 75 18.06 1.34 6.86
N ARG A 76 18.60 0.64 7.87
CA ARG A 76 17.82 -0.30 8.71
C ARG A 76 16.65 0.38 9.40
N LEU A 77 16.85 1.60 9.91
CA LEU A 77 15.79 2.39 10.54
C LEU A 77 14.72 2.78 9.52
N SER A 78 15.11 3.28 8.35
CA SER A 78 14.18 3.64 7.26
C SER A 78 13.35 2.43 6.81
N THR A 79 14.00 1.30 6.49
CA THR A 79 13.31 0.06 6.09
C THR A 79 12.30 -0.39 7.15
N GLY A 80 12.66 -0.34 8.43
CA GLY A 80 11.76 -0.68 9.54
C GLY A 80 10.58 0.28 9.69
N LEU A 81 10.81 1.59 9.53
CA LEU A 81 9.76 2.60 9.56
C LEU A 81 8.78 2.46 8.39
N HIS A 82 9.26 2.13 7.18
CA HIS A 82 8.38 1.84 6.05
C HIS A 82 7.52 0.60 6.31
N LEU A 83 8.06 -0.47 6.91
CA LEU A 83 7.25 -1.63 7.31
C LEU A 83 6.15 -1.23 8.30
N LEU A 84 6.50 -0.45 9.33
CA LEU A 84 5.53 0.07 10.30
C LEU A 84 4.45 0.91 9.64
N ILE A 85 4.82 1.84 8.74
CA ILE A 85 3.86 2.67 7.99
C ILE A 85 2.89 1.79 7.19
N ASN A 86 3.38 0.74 6.52
CA ASN A 86 2.50 -0.16 5.75
C ASN A 86 1.56 -0.98 6.64
N ILE A 87 1.98 -1.35 7.86
CA ILE A 87 1.09 -1.97 8.87
C ILE A 87 0.00 -0.99 9.31
N LEU A 88 0.38 0.25 9.66
CA LEU A 88 -0.55 1.28 10.11
C LEU A 88 -1.54 1.66 9.01
N SER A 89 -1.04 1.88 7.78
CA SER A 89 -1.86 2.19 6.59
C SER A 89 -2.85 1.08 6.27
N SER A 90 -2.41 -0.19 6.30
CA SER A 90 -3.30 -1.33 6.06
C SER A 90 -4.37 -1.48 7.15
N SER A 91 -4.02 -1.18 8.40
CA SER A 91 -4.98 -1.16 9.51
C SER A 91 -6.05 -0.08 9.34
N LEU A 92 -5.65 1.13 8.93
CA LEU A 92 -6.57 2.23 8.60
C LEU A 92 -7.49 1.89 7.42
N LEU A 93 -6.95 1.24 6.39
CA LEU A 93 -7.73 0.78 5.25
C LEU A 93 -8.73 -0.30 5.67
N GLY A 94 -8.34 -1.26 6.50
CA GLY A 94 -9.23 -2.28 7.06
C GLY A 94 -10.38 -1.68 7.86
N ALA A 95 -10.09 -0.75 8.77
CA ALA A 95 -11.09 -0.02 9.53
C ALA A 95 -12.06 0.77 8.64
N SER A 96 -11.54 1.46 7.62
CA SER A 96 -12.35 2.21 6.65
C SER A 96 -13.22 1.27 5.81
N SER A 97 -12.65 0.14 5.35
CA SER A 97 -13.34 -0.85 4.52
C SER A 97 -14.48 -1.52 5.26
N TYR A 98 -14.31 -1.82 6.54
CA TYR A 98 -15.38 -2.34 7.40
C TYR A 98 -16.58 -1.39 7.45
N CYS A 99 -16.32 -0.10 7.69
CA CYS A 99 -17.37 0.93 7.70
C CYS A 99 -18.04 1.08 6.34
N MET A 100 -17.24 1.12 5.27
CA MET A 100 -17.73 1.20 3.89
C MET A 100 -18.60 0.00 3.49
N GLN A 101 -18.26 -1.21 3.93
CA GLN A 101 -19.06 -2.40 3.65
C GLN A 101 -20.46 -2.28 4.25
N ARG A 102 -20.56 -1.83 5.50
CA ARG A 102 -21.86 -1.57 6.13
C ARG A 102 -22.64 -0.46 5.43
N LEU A 103 -21.95 0.61 5.04
CA LEU A 103 -22.58 1.74 4.36
C LEU A 103 -23.12 1.39 2.97
N VAL A 104 -22.59 0.37 2.30
CA VAL A 104 -23.07 -0.07 0.98
C VAL A 104 -24.06 -1.25 1.04
N ALA A 105 -24.19 -1.90 2.20
CA ALA A 105 -25.11 -3.01 2.42
C ALA A 105 -26.58 -2.54 2.33
N PRO A 106 -27.43 -3.14 1.49
CA PRO A 106 -28.77 -2.62 1.24
C PRO A 106 -29.71 -2.81 2.45
N THR A 107 -30.74 -1.98 2.58
CA THR A 107 -31.87 -2.24 3.49
C THR A 107 -32.88 -3.19 2.83
N ARG A 108 -33.80 -3.76 3.63
CA ARG A 108 -34.89 -4.60 3.10
C ARG A 108 -35.72 -3.85 2.05
N GLU A 109 -36.11 -2.62 2.37
CA GLU A 109 -36.86 -1.73 1.47
C GLU A 109 -36.11 -1.40 0.17
N GLU A 110 -34.78 -1.19 0.24
CA GLU A 110 -33.95 -0.97 -0.95
C GLU A 110 -33.89 -2.22 -1.85
N ILE A 111 -33.88 -3.42 -1.26
CA ILE A 111 -33.96 -4.69 -1.98
C ILE A 111 -35.34 -4.84 -2.64
N ASP A 112 -36.44 -4.62 -1.91
CA ASP A 112 -37.81 -4.75 -2.43
C ASP A 112 -38.02 -3.87 -3.67
N LYS A 113 -37.64 -2.59 -3.56
CA LYS A 113 -37.68 -1.64 -4.68
C LYS A 113 -36.82 -2.05 -5.87
N ALA A 114 -35.76 -2.82 -5.65
CA ALA A 114 -34.92 -3.34 -6.72
C ALA A 114 -35.57 -4.57 -7.38
N HIS A 115 -36.11 -5.47 -6.57
CA HIS A 115 -36.77 -6.70 -7.02
C HIS A 115 -38.03 -6.40 -7.83
N GLU A 116 -38.85 -5.42 -7.43
CA GLU A 116 -39.99 -4.90 -8.21
C GLU A 116 -39.59 -4.44 -9.62
N LYS A 117 -38.34 -3.99 -9.78
CA LYS A 117 -37.78 -3.52 -11.06
C LYS A 117 -37.02 -4.61 -11.82
N GLY A 118 -37.12 -5.87 -11.39
CA GLY A 118 -36.41 -7.00 -11.98
C GLY A 118 -34.88 -6.88 -11.84
N LYS A 119 -34.40 -6.32 -10.72
CA LYS A 119 -32.98 -6.17 -10.40
C LYS A 119 -32.69 -6.80 -9.06
N TRP A 120 -31.51 -7.38 -8.89
CA TRP A 120 -31.03 -7.86 -7.60
C TRP A 120 -30.01 -6.89 -7.01
N LEU A 121 -29.81 -6.94 -5.69
CA LEU A 121 -28.70 -6.28 -4.98
C LEU A 121 -27.74 -7.35 -4.42
N ASP A 122 -26.48 -6.97 -4.24
CA ASP A 122 -25.49 -7.91 -3.72
C ASP A 122 -25.46 -7.85 -2.19
N VAL A 123 -25.41 -9.02 -1.55
CA VAL A 123 -25.34 -9.19 -0.10
C VAL A 123 -24.02 -9.89 0.27
N GLY A 124 -23.46 -9.59 1.45
CA GLY A 124 -22.25 -10.27 1.94
C GLY A 124 -20.93 -9.78 1.34
N VAL A 125 -20.97 -8.78 0.45
CA VAL A 125 -19.80 -8.27 -0.29
C VAL A 125 -19.82 -6.75 -0.39
N LEU A 126 -18.64 -6.13 -0.52
CA LEU A 126 -18.51 -4.70 -0.86
C LEU A 126 -18.87 -4.50 -2.36
N SER A 127 -20.14 -4.19 -2.66
CA SER A 127 -20.60 -4.07 -4.05
C SER A 127 -20.85 -2.62 -4.47
N LEU A 128 -20.07 -2.16 -5.45
CA LEU A 128 -20.30 -0.87 -6.10
C LEU A 128 -21.63 -0.86 -6.89
N ARG A 129 -22.22 -2.02 -7.21
CA ARG A 129 -23.53 -2.11 -7.86
C ARG A 129 -24.64 -1.57 -6.96
N ASN A 130 -24.49 -1.66 -5.64
CA ASN A 130 -25.51 -1.20 -4.72
C ASN A 130 -25.48 0.32 -4.53
N LEU A 131 -24.38 1.02 -4.84
CA LEU A 131 -24.23 2.46 -4.58
C LEU A 131 -25.35 3.35 -5.17
N PRO A 132 -25.86 3.10 -6.40
CA PRO A 132 -26.97 3.90 -6.94
C PRO A 132 -28.32 3.66 -6.23
N ASN A 133 -28.44 2.59 -5.43
CA ASN A 133 -29.67 2.17 -4.78
C ASN A 133 -29.74 2.54 -3.29
N ILE A 134 -28.66 3.04 -2.70
CA ILE A 134 -28.61 3.43 -1.28
C ILE A 134 -28.96 4.91 -1.07
N SER A 135 -29.30 5.28 0.16
CA SER A 135 -29.59 6.68 0.50
C SER A 135 -28.42 7.64 0.24
N LYS A 136 -28.72 8.88 -0.20
CA LYS A 136 -27.70 9.91 -0.51
C LYS A 136 -26.76 10.21 0.67
N ARG A 137 -27.27 10.14 1.91
CA ARG A 137 -26.47 10.34 3.12
C ARG A 137 -25.41 9.25 3.30
N ARG A 138 -25.79 7.98 3.08
CA ARG A 138 -24.86 6.83 3.14
C ARG A 138 -23.83 6.92 2.03
N LEU A 139 -24.25 7.27 0.82
CA LEU A 139 -23.35 7.48 -0.31
C LEU A 139 -22.32 8.58 -0.02
N ALA A 140 -22.73 9.72 0.55
CA ALA A 140 -21.83 10.80 0.89
C ALA A 140 -20.76 10.37 1.91
N VAL A 141 -21.14 9.72 3.01
CA VAL A 141 -20.17 9.25 4.02
C VAL A 141 -19.26 8.15 3.48
N TRP A 142 -19.81 7.24 2.67
CA TRP A 142 -19.02 6.22 1.98
C TRP A 142 -17.96 6.86 1.07
N SER A 143 -18.35 7.85 0.26
CA SER A 143 -17.43 8.57 -0.63
C SER A 143 -16.37 9.35 0.14
N LEU A 144 -16.72 10.01 1.25
CA LEU A 144 -15.75 10.73 2.08
C LEU A 144 -14.75 9.78 2.76
N LEU A 145 -15.19 8.59 3.20
CA LEU A 145 -14.29 7.55 3.72
C LEU A 145 -13.34 7.02 2.63
N ALA A 146 -13.83 6.84 1.41
CA ALA A 146 -13.00 6.45 0.27
C ALA A 146 -11.97 7.54 -0.09
N LEU A 147 -12.43 8.78 -0.27
CA LEU A 147 -11.60 9.93 -0.63
C LEU A 147 -10.54 10.24 0.43
N SER A 148 -10.86 10.14 1.72
CA SER A 148 -9.88 10.32 2.81
C SER A 148 -8.80 9.24 2.87
N SER A 149 -8.98 8.10 2.19
CA SER A 149 -7.94 7.07 2.08
C SER A 149 -6.95 7.38 0.96
N PHE A 150 -7.35 8.13 -0.06
CA PHE A 150 -6.54 8.37 -1.26
C PHE A 150 -5.22 9.11 -0.97
N PRO A 151 -5.19 10.23 -0.20
CA PRO A 151 -3.93 10.88 0.16
C PRO A 151 -2.99 9.98 0.97
N LEU A 152 -3.53 9.10 1.83
CA LEU A 152 -2.71 8.19 2.64
C LEU A 152 -1.93 7.21 1.75
N HIS A 153 -2.54 6.70 0.68
CA HIS A 153 -1.86 5.79 -0.25
C HIS A 153 -0.76 6.47 -1.08
N PHE A 154 -0.89 7.77 -1.35
CA PHE A 154 0.11 8.53 -2.10
C PHE A 154 1.23 9.10 -1.23
N LEU A 155 0.94 9.47 0.01
CA LEU A 155 1.85 10.32 0.78
C LEU A 155 2.46 9.60 1.98
N TYR A 156 1.75 8.68 2.62
CA TYR A 156 2.14 8.18 3.94
C TYR A 156 3.49 7.45 3.92
N ASN A 157 3.79 6.71 2.85
CA ASN A 157 5.08 6.05 2.70
C ASN A 157 6.24 7.01 2.47
N SER A 158 6.00 8.27 2.11
CA SER A 158 7.03 9.31 2.00
C SER A 158 7.04 10.29 3.17
N VAL A 159 6.27 10.00 4.24
CA VAL A 159 6.36 10.81 5.46
C VAL A 159 7.73 10.69 6.11
N VAL A 160 8.39 9.54 5.95
CA VAL A 160 9.78 9.29 6.33
C VAL A 160 10.56 8.90 5.08
N PHE A 161 11.78 9.41 4.95
CA PHE A 161 12.70 9.05 3.87
C PHE A 161 14.15 9.13 4.36
N GLN A 162 15.03 8.41 3.67
CA GLN A 162 16.48 8.46 3.89
C GLN A 162 17.10 9.53 2.98
N THR A 163 18.03 10.29 3.55
CA THR A 163 18.86 11.25 2.83
C THR A 163 20.33 10.82 2.94
N ILE A 164 21.04 10.80 1.81
CA ILE A 164 22.48 10.55 1.76
C ILE A 164 23.24 11.87 1.60
N ALA A 165 24.52 11.89 1.97
CA ALA A 165 25.38 13.05 1.78
C ALA A 165 26.28 12.85 0.56
N ALA A 166 26.41 13.90 -0.24
CA ALA A 166 27.46 14.06 -1.22
C ALA A 166 28.33 15.25 -0.82
N ASN A 167 29.60 15.23 -1.22
CA ASN A 167 30.51 16.33 -1.00
C ASN A 167 30.80 17.04 -2.33
N ASP A 168 30.78 18.35 -2.25
CA ASP A 168 31.37 19.26 -3.22
C ASP A 168 32.86 19.39 -2.86
N ILE A 169 33.72 18.92 -3.76
CA ILE A 169 35.15 18.69 -3.48
C ILE A 169 36.02 19.27 -4.59
N ASP A 170 37.27 19.55 -4.22
CA ASP A 170 38.34 19.83 -5.18
C ASP A 170 39.12 18.53 -5.47
N PHE A 171 39.33 18.27 -6.75
CA PHE A 171 40.19 17.21 -7.26
C PHE A 171 41.35 17.82 -8.04
N LEU A 172 42.57 17.63 -7.55
CA LEU A 172 43.77 18.21 -8.14
C LEU A 172 44.70 17.13 -8.71
N LEU A 173 45.20 17.38 -9.91
CA LEU A 173 46.33 16.64 -10.47
C LEU A 173 47.60 17.45 -10.17
N ILE A 174 48.48 16.91 -9.33
CA ILE A 174 49.62 17.63 -8.76
C ILE A 174 50.93 16.89 -8.94
N GLU A 175 52.03 17.62 -9.06
CA GLU A 175 53.37 17.05 -8.95
C GLU A 175 53.78 16.87 -7.48
N LYS A 176 54.76 15.99 -7.23
CA LYS A 176 55.31 15.79 -5.87
C LYS A 176 55.77 17.09 -5.19
N ALA A 177 56.22 18.07 -5.97
CA ALA A 177 56.67 19.36 -5.46
C ALA A 177 55.55 20.10 -4.70
N PHE A 178 54.28 19.92 -5.07
CA PHE A 178 53.14 20.53 -4.39
C PHE A 178 53.01 20.11 -2.92
N LEU A 179 53.46 18.89 -2.60
CA LEU A 179 53.42 18.32 -1.24
C LEU A 179 54.58 18.78 -0.35
N THR A 180 55.64 19.34 -0.92
CA THR A 180 56.89 19.65 -0.21
C THR A 180 57.29 21.11 -0.25
N THR A 181 57.00 21.81 -1.34
CA THR A 181 57.45 23.18 -1.59
C THR A 181 56.26 24.10 -1.54
N ARG A 182 56.27 25.06 -0.60
CA ARG A 182 55.22 26.07 -0.49
C ARG A 182 55.25 27.00 -1.71
N GLY A 183 54.09 27.20 -2.34
CA GLY A 183 53.97 27.98 -3.58
C GLY A 183 54.69 27.33 -4.75
N GLY A 184 54.91 28.10 -5.83
CA GLY A 184 55.49 27.55 -7.07
C GLY A 184 54.47 26.72 -7.84
N TRP A 185 53.32 27.34 -8.10
CA TRP A 185 52.28 26.88 -9.01
C TRP A 185 51.42 28.09 -9.39
N GLU A 186 50.87 28.06 -10.61
CA GLU A 186 49.85 28.96 -11.13
C GLU A 186 48.67 28.10 -11.59
N VAL A 187 47.45 28.47 -11.23
CA VAL A 187 46.27 27.69 -11.60
C VAL A 187 45.87 28.07 -13.03
N PHE A 188 46.27 27.25 -14.00
CA PHE A 188 45.82 27.42 -15.38
C PHE A 188 44.45 26.76 -15.59
N ILE A 189 43.41 27.58 -15.75
CA ILE A 189 42.02 27.11 -15.86
C ILE A 189 41.63 27.02 -17.34
N SER A 190 41.27 25.82 -17.81
CA SER A 190 40.75 25.63 -19.17
C SER A 190 39.23 25.82 -19.31
N GLU A 191 38.48 25.96 -18.21
CA GLU A 191 37.02 26.10 -18.20
C GLU A 191 36.50 27.30 -17.38
N ILE A 192 35.51 28.00 -17.93
CA ILE A 192 35.00 29.31 -17.47
C ILE A 192 34.37 29.28 -16.05
N ASP A 193 34.09 28.11 -15.47
CA ASP A 193 33.24 27.97 -14.27
C ASP A 193 33.93 28.21 -12.92
N LEU A 194 35.23 27.90 -12.75
CA LEU A 194 35.93 28.04 -11.45
C LEU A 194 36.16 29.51 -11.03
N ASN A 195 36.34 30.42 -12.00
CA ASN A 195 36.50 31.85 -11.73
C ASN A 195 35.23 32.48 -11.12
N TYR A 196 34.06 31.89 -11.39
CA TYR A 196 32.78 32.36 -10.85
C TYR A 196 32.54 31.87 -9.41
N GLU A 197 33.07 30.70 -9.06
CA GLU A 197 32.85 30.05 -7.77
C GLU A 197 33.78 30.55 -6.65
N TYR A 198 35.04 30.87 -7.00
CA TYR A 198 36.06 31.30 -6.04
C TYR A 198 36.38 32.81 -6.08
N GLY A 199 35.94 33.54 -7.12
CA GLY A 199 36.23 34.96 -7.30
C GLY A 199 37.71 35.26 -7.61
N GLU A 200 38.17 36.50 -7.37
CA GLU A 200 39.55 36.96 -7.62
C GLU A 200 40.63 36.29 -6.73
N ASN A 201 40.27 35.34 -5.84
CA ASN A 201 41.16 34.77 -4.81
C ASN A 201 41.43 33.26 -4.99
N ILE A 202 41.52 32.78 -6.24
CA ILE A 202 41.72 31.35 -6.52
C ILE A 202 43.07 30.82 -5.98
N ASP A 203 44.13 31.62 -6.07
CA ASP A 203 45.44 31.26 -5.54
C ASP A 203 45.42 31.20 -4.01
N ASP A 204 44.70 32.09 -3.33
CA ASP A 204 44.56 32.02 -1.87
C ASP A 204 43.83 30.74 -1.43
N HIS A 205 42.82 30.30 -2.20
CA HIS A 205 42.10 29.05 -1.93
C HIS A 205 43.02 27.84 -2.08
N TYR A 206 43.71 27.70 -3.22
CA TYR A 206 44.59 26.56 -3.43
C TYR A 206 45.86 26.61 -2.58
N GLN A 207 46.29 27.79 -2.14
CA GLN A 207 47.32 27.94 -1.11
C GLN A 207 46.83 27.37 0.22
N ALA A 208 45.58 27.65 0.62
CA ALA A 208 44.97 27.05 1.80
C ALA A 208 44.86 25.52 1.67
N VAL A 209 44.49 25.01 0.49
CA VAL A 209 44.48 23.57 0.20
C VAL A 209 45.89 22.98 0.32
N GLN A 210 46.92 23.65 -0.22
CA GLN A 210 48.31 23.21 -0.13
C GLN A 210 48.78 23.10 1.34
N GLU A 211 48.45 24.09 2.19
CA GLU A 211 48.76 24.06 3.62
C GLU A 211 48.18 22.83 4.34
N THR A 212 47.09 22.24 3.82
CA THR A 212 46.53 20.99 4.38
C THR A 212 47.38 19.74 4.10
N LEU A 213 48.27 19.82 3.11
CA LEU A 213 49.11 18.72 2.64
C LEU A 213 50.58 18.88 3.08
N LEU A 214 51.08 20.12 3.16
CA LEU A 214 52.48 20.43 3.46
C LEU A 214 52.98 19.86 4.80
N ASN A 215 54.30 19.89 4.99
CA ASN A 215 54.97 19.48 6.24
C ASN A 215 54.64 18.03 6.67
N GLY A 216 54.41 17.14 5.70
CA GLY A 216 54.08 15.74 5.95
C GLY A 216 52.64 15.49 6.42
N GLN A 217 51.76 16.50 6.41
CA GLN A 217 50.34 16.33 6.76
C GLN A 217 49.62 15.37 5.80
N TYR A 218 50.04 15.30 4.54
CA TYR A 218 49.53 14.34 3.55
C TYR A 218 49.76 12.86 3.94
N LEU A 219 50.67 12.56 4.87
CA LEU A 219 50.93 11.21 5.41
C LEU A 219 50.01 10.86 6.59
N ASN A 220 49.17 11.78 7.06
CA ASN A 220 48.27 11.53 8.17
C ASN A 220 47.13 10.59 7.75
N THR A 221 47.25 9.32 8.13
CA THR A 221 46.27 8.27 7.81
C THR A 221 44.89 8.48 8.44
N SER A 222 44.75 9.40 9.40
CA SER A 222 43.44 9.79 9.95
C SER A 222 42.70 10.79 9.07
N ARG A 223 43.40 11.43 8.13
CA ARG A 223 42.87 12.47 7.23
C ARG A 223 42.88 12.05 5.77
N PHE A 224 43.93 11.36 5.33
CA PHE A 224 44.10 10.94 3.95
C PHE A 224 44.25 9.42 3.85
N GLU A 225 43.59 8.85 2.85
CA GLU A 225 43.76 7.47 2.44
C GLU A 225 44.62 7.44 1.17
N ASN A 226 45.69 6.63 1.18
CA ASN A 226 46.46 6.35 -0.04
C ASN A 226 45.77 5.20 -0.80
N ILE A 227 45.16 5.53 -1.93
CA ILE A 227 44.38 4.60 -2.76
C ILE A 227 45.05 4.35 -4.10
N SER A 228 44.78 3.16 -4.66
CA SER A 228 45.23 2.81 -6.01
C SER A 228 44.63 3.75 -7.06
N THR A 229 45.32 3.93 -8.18
CA THR A 229 44.83 4.74 -9.30
C THR A 229 43.47 4.25 -9.81
N THR A 230 43.23 2.94 -9.82
CA THR A 230 41.93 2.35 -10.18
C THR A 230 40.81 2.71 -9.20
N GLU A 231 41.08 2.71 -7.90
CA GLU A 231 40.08 3.10 -6.90
C GLU A 231 39.85 4.62 -6.93
N CYS A 232 40.87 5.41 -7.22
CA CYS A 232 40.77 6.86 -7.41
C CYS A 232 39.83 7.21 -8.57
N LEU A 233 40.06 6.62 -9.75
CA LEU A 233 39.18 6.77 -10.90
C LEU A 233 37.74 6.41 -10.52
N LYS A 234 37.54 5.24 -9.91
CA LYS A 234 36.21 4.75 -9.47
C LYS A 234 35.51 5.65 -8.44
N ARG A 235 36.26 6.30 -7.55
CA ARG A 235 35.70 7.12 -6.46
C ARG A 235 35.33 8.52 -6.94
N TYR A 236 36.16 9.13 -7.77
CA TYR A 236 36.01 10.51 -8.21
C TYR A 236 35.28 10.68 -9.55
N SER A 237 35.10 9.61 -10.33
CA SER A 237 34.27 9.63 -11.54
C SER A 237 32.76 9.38 -11.27
N GLN A 238 32.36 9.25 -10.00
CA GLN A 238 30.97 8.96 -9.63
C GLN A 238 30.05 10.16 -9.87
N THR A 239 28.76 9.91 -10.10
CA THR A 239 27.75 10.98 -10.22
C THR A 239 27.73 11.90 -9.01
N PHE A 240 27.87 11.32 -7.82
CA PHE A 240 27.99 12.05 -6.56
C PHE A 240 29.15 11.47 -5.75
N ILE A 241 30.08 12.33 -5.32
CA ILE A 241 31.25 11.95 -4.55
C ILE A 241 30.90 11.94 -3.05
N THR A 242 31.23 10.86 -2.35
CA THR A 242 31.02 10.73 -0.90
C THR A 242 32.30 10.90 -0.08
N ALA A 243 33.45 10.91 -0.75
CA ALA A 243 34.76 11.19 -0.17
C ALA A 243 35.04 12.70 -0.08
N GLY A 244 36.14 13.11 0.57
CA GLY A 244 36.61 14.49 0.56
C GLY A 244 37.48 14.79 -0.67
N ASN A 245 38.27 15.86 -0.59
CA ASN A 245 39.15 16.30 -1.67
C ASN A 245 40.10 15.20 -2.16
N GLY A 246 40.37 15.17 -3.46
CA GLY A 246 41.19 14.17 -4.12
C GLY A 246 42.46 14.77 -4.72
N PHE A 247 43.56 14.04 -4.64
CA PHE A 247 44.85 14.47 -5.17
C PHE A 247 45.49 13.32 -5.94
N ALA A 248 45.69 13.48 -7.25
CA ALA A 248 46.43 12.54 -8.08
C ALA A 248 47.87 13.01 -8.23
N ILE A 249 48.85 12.16 -7.88
CA ILE A 249 50.26 12.54 -7.85
C ILE A 249 50.97 12.09 -9.13
N LEU A 250 51.49 13.04 -9.90
CA LEU A 250 52.27 12.81 -11.11
C LEU A 250 53.75 12.49 -10.82
N PRO A 251 54.41 11.70 -11.68
CA PRO A 251 55.85 11.57 -11.67
C PRO A 251 56.53 12.88 -12.10
N THR A 252 57.58 13.25 -11.37
CA THR A 252 58.33 14.53 -11.46
C THR A 252 59.04 14.79 -12.81
N GLU A 253 58.87 13.94 -13.82
CA GLU A 253 59.61 13.98 -15.09
C GLU A 253 58.72 13.92 -16.36
N SER A 254 57.42 14.25 -16.27
CA SER A 254 56.52 14.12 -17.43
C SER A 254 56.41 15.35 -18.35
N SER A 255 56.85 16.54 -17.95
CA SER A 255 56.81 17.73 -18.82
C SER A 255 58.16 18.00 -19.49
N ASN A 256 58.40 17.33 -20.63
CA ASN A 256 59.44 17.77 -21.58
C ASN A 256 59.03 19.01 -22.39
N ASP A 257 57.87 19.59 -22.12
CA ASP A 257 57.48 20.87 -22.69
C ASP A 257 57.96 22.00 -21.78
N ASN A 258 58.97 22.75 -22.24
CA ASN A 258 59.68 23.79 -21.48
C ASN A 258 58.84 25.05 -21.19
N THR A 259 57.52 24.93 -21.16
CA THR A 259 56.58 26.06 -21.08
C THR A 259 56.12 26.34 -19.64
N TYR A 260 56.23 25.37 -18.72
CA TYR A 260 55.73 25.49 -17.33
C TYR A 260 56.64 24.84 -16.28
N LYS A 261 57.88 25.32 -16.13
CA LYS A 261 58.83 24.80 -15.11
C LYS A 261 58.50 25.16 -13.66
N ASN A 262 57.44 25.92 -13.42
CA ASN A 262 57.03 26.39 -12.10
C ASN A 262 55.63 25.92 -11.68
N ASP A 263 54.98 25.00 -12.40
CA ASP A 263 53.61 24.59 -12.07
C ASP A 263 53.54 23.20 -11.44
N SER A 264 53.43 23.18 -10.11
CA SER A 264 53.20 21.95 -9.35
C SER A 264 51.72 21.49 -9.32
N ILE A 265 50.81 22.26 -9.92
CA ILE A 265 49.41 21.86 -10.22
C ILE A 265 49.27 21.76 -11.74
N SER A 266 48.83 20.61 -12.24
CA SER A 266 48.61 20.38 -13.67
C SER A 266 47.15 20.52 -14.09
N TYR A 267 46.21 20.17 -13.20
CA TYR A 267 44.78 20.25 -13.51
C TYR A 267 43.94 20.35 -12.24
N VAL A 268 42.79 21.01 -12.34
CA VAL A 268 41.87 21.27 -11.23
C VAL A 268 40.44 21.00 -11.68
N LEU A 269 39.72 20.21 -10.88
CA LEU A 269 38.29 19.96 -11.02
C LEU A 269 37.61 20.28 -9.69
N ALA A 270 36.51 21.02 -9.72
CA ALA A 270 35.67 21.23 -8.55
C ALA A 270 34.23 20.84 -8.85
N GLY A 271 33.54 20.35 -7.84
CA GLY A 271 32.13 19.99 -7.93
C GLY A 271 31.76 18.75 -7.14
N THR A 272 30.52 18.31 -7.35
CA THR A 272 29.91 17.19 -6.62
C THR A 272 30.11 15.83 -7.26
N GLY A 273 30.70 15.76 -8.46
CA GLY A 273 30.93 14.51 -9.21
C GLY A 273 30.90 14.67 -10.73
N GLN A 274 30.88 13.52 -11.43
CA GLN A 274 30.95 13.38 -12.89
C GLN A 274 32.23 13.99 -13.49
N PHE A 275 33.36 13.75 -12.84
CA PHE A 275 34.65 14.21 -13.33
C PHE A 275 35.15 13.31 -14.46
N GLU A 276 35.43 13.92 -15.61
CA GLU A 276 36.24 13.31 -16.66
C GLU A 276 37.71 13.52 -16.29
N LEU A 277 38.30 12.53 -15.63
CA LEU A 277 39.67 12.65 -15.13
C LEU A 277 40.66 12.63 -16.32
N PRO A 278 41.55 13.62 -16.46
CA PRO A 278 42.37 13.82 -17.66
C PRO A 278 43.61 12.90 -17.71
N PHE A 279 43.57 11.75 -17.04
CA PHE A 279 44.70 10.83 -16.93
C PHE A 279 44.27 9.37 -16.97
N ASN A 280 45.15 8.52 -17.50
CA ASN A 280 44.99 7.07 -17.47
C ASN A 280 45.63 6.44 -16.22
N SER A 281 45.30 5.18 -15.95
CA SER A 281 45.80 4.45 -14.76
C SER A 281 47.33 4.36 -14.65
N THR A 282 48.05 4.55 -15.76
CA THR A 282 49.51 4.47 -15.88
C THR A 282 50.25 5.80 -15.71
N GLU A 283 49.55 6.93 -15.69
CA GLU A 283 50.14 8.27 -15.69
C GLU A 283 50.31 8.85 -14.28
N VAL A 284 49.62 8.27 -13.29
CA VAL A 284 49.61 8.72 -11.88
C VAL A 284 50.29 7.68 -10.99
N LEU A 285 51.16 8.14 -10.09
CA LEU A 285 51.91 7.28 -9.16
C LEU A 285 51.01 6.68 -8.07
N TYR A 286 50.23 7.53 -7.41
CA TYR A 286 49.24 7.16 -6.40
C TYR A 286 48.24 8.31 -6.24
N CYS A 287 47.11 8.03 -5.56
CA CYS A 287 46.08 9.03 -5.30
C CYS A 287 45.83 9.14 -3.80
N LEU A 288 45.80 10.36 -3.29
CA LEU A 288 45.41 10.67 -1.92
C LEU A 288 43.95 11.12 -1.92
N SER A 289 43.14 10.50 -1.06
CA SER A 289 41.73 10.82 -0.90
C SER A 289 41.49 11.28 0.53
N GLU A 290 40.96 12.48 0.71
CA GLU A 290 40.58 12.96 2.03
C GLU A 290 39.40 12.15 2.57
N ILE A 291 39.52 11.71 3.81
CA ILE A 291 38.52 10.89 4.49
C ILE A 291 37.37 11.81 4.93
N SER A 292 36.19 11.59 4.35
CA SER A 292 34.96 12.25 4.76
C SER A 292 34.11 11.32 5.63
N PRO A 293 33.55 11.79 6.76
CA PRO A 293 32.66 10.97 7.58
C PRO A 293 31.35 10.67 6.85
N GLU A 294 30.83 9.45 7.00
CA GLU A 294 29.49 9.11 6.54
C GLU A 294 28.43 9.98 7.25
N ARG A 295 27.54 10.59 6.46
CA ARG A 295 26.47 11.47 6.95
C ARG A 295 25.13 11.09 6.32
N CYS A 296 24.58 9.96 6.74
CA CYS A 296 23.23 9.59 6.35
C CYS A 296 22.22 10.09 7.38
N ARG A 297 21.07 10.54 6.89
CA ARG A 297 19.96 11.01 7.73
C ARG A 297 18.68 10.22 7.46
N VAL A 298 17.87 10.07 8.49
CA VAL A 298 16.46 9.70 8.33
C VAL A 298 15.65 10.94 8.69
N GLN A 299 14.84 11.40 7.75
CA GLN A 299 14.08 12.64 7.87
C GLN A 299 12.58 12.36 7.83
N LEU A 300 11.82 13.28 8.41
CA LEU A 300 10.37 13.26 8.46
C LEU A 300 9.79 14.54 7.85
N SER A 301 8.89 14.41 6.87
CA SER A 301 8.15 15.53 6.29
C SER A 301 6.95 15.90 7.17
N GLN A 302 6.99 17.10 7.76
CA GLN A 302 5.88 17.56 8.61
C GLN A 302 4.60 17.80 7.82
N ASN A 303 4.69 18.34 6.60
CA ASN A 303 3.54 18.58 5.74
C ASN A 303 2.75 17.31 5.44
N ILE A 304 3.45 16.25 5.04
CA ILE A 304 2.82 14.96 4.78
C ILE A 304 2.20 14.42 6.07
N MET A 305 2.91 14.54 7.21
CA MET A 305 2.39 14.10 8.50
C MET A 305 1.09 14.84 8.88
N TYR A 306 1.01 16.15 8.67
CA TYR A 306 -0.20 16.93 8.92
C TYR A 306 -1.37 16.49 8.04
N ILE A 307 -1.12 16.20 6.75
CA ILE A 307 -2.15 15.66 5.85
C ILE A 307 -2.65 14.30 6.34
N VAL A 308 -1.75 13.41 6.76
CA VAL A 308 -2.09 12.10 7.32
C VAL A 308 -2.93 12.24 8.60
N ILE A 309 -2.55 13.15 9.50
CA ILE A 309 -3.30 13.47 10.72
C ILE A 309 -4.70 13.98 10.37
N ALA A 310 -4.83 14.91 9.43
CA ALA A 310 -6.12 15.46 9.01
C ALA A 310 -7.04 14.38 8.41
N CYS A 311 -6.51 13.50 7.57
CA CYS A 311 -7.25 12.38 7.01
C CYS A 311 -7.74 11.42 8.10
N ASN A 312 -6.90 11.12 9.10
CA ASN A 312 -7.27 10.24 10.21
C ASN A 312 -8.32 10.88 11.14
N MET A 313 -8.23 12.18 11.41
CA MET A 313 -9.27 12.91 12.15
C MET A 313 -10.61 12.86 11.42
N LEU A 314 -10.61 13.10 10.10
CA LEU A 314 -11.81 13.01 9.28
C LEU A 314 -12.39 11.59 9.31
N LYS A 315 -11.57 10.55 9.20
CA LYS A 315 -12.00 9.15 9.32
C LYS A 315 -12.69 8.88 10.65
N ILE A 316 -12.11 9.28 11.77
CA ILE A 316 -12.71 9.09 13.10
C ILE A 316 -14.06 9.82 13.20
N ALA A 317 -14.13 11.06 12.72
CA ALA A 317 -15.37 11.83 12.70
C ALA A 317 -16.46 11.11 11.89
N LEU A 318 -16.12 10.62 10.69
CA LEU A 318 -17.05 9.86 9.84
C LEU A 318 -17.46 8.53 10.49
N MET A 319 -16.54 7.79 11.10
CA MET A 319 -16.87 6.55 11.82
C MET A 319 -17.81 6.81 13.01
N PHE A 320 -17.63 7.94 13.71
CA PHE A 320 -18.54 8.35 14.79
C PHE A 320 -19.93 8.73 14.24
N VAL A 321 -20.00 9.43 13.10
CA VAL A 321 -21.25 9.69 12.38
C VAL A 321 -21.97 8.39 12.03
N VAL A 322 -21.24 7.38 11.53
CA VAL A 322 -21.81 6.06 11.24
C VAL A 322 -22.38 5.40 12.51
N LEU A 323 -21.65 5.48 13.63
CA LEU A 323 -22.07 4.88 14.90
C LEU A 323 -23.32 5.56 15.49
N ARG A 324 -23.43 6.89 15.38
CA ARG A 324 -24.50 7.67 16.02
C ARG A 324 -25.74 7.83 15.15
N TRP A 325 -25.56 8.12 13.86
CA TRP A 325 -26.64 8.60 13.00
C TRP A 325 -26.98 7.63 11.86
N MET A 326 -26.18 6.60 11.60
CA MET A 326 -26.43 5.61 10.55
C MET A 326 -26.72 4.23 11.16
N ASN A 327 -27.73 4.21 12.03
CA ASN A 327 -28.17 3.02 12.77
C ASN A 327 -29.28 2.21 12.08
N HIS A 328 -29.56 2.49 10.80
CA HIS A 328 -30.56 1.73 10.05
C HIS A 328 -30.17 0.25 9.93
N GLU A 329 -31.17 -0.62 10.00
CA GLU A 329 -31.02 -2.05 9.76
C GLU A 329 -30.68 -2.28 8.29
N THR A 330 -29.51 -2.90 8.07
CA THR A 330 -28.93 -3.17 6.75
C THR A 330 -28.53 -4.62 6.69
N ILE A 331 -28.64 -5.21 5.51
CA ILE A 331 -28.42 -6.62 5.26
C ILE A 331 -26.97 -6.80 4.82
N VAL A 332 -26.07 -6.93 5.80
CA VAL A 332 -24.62 -6.95 5.56
C VAL A 332 -24.13 -8.35 5.21
N THR A 333 -24.65 -9.37 5.89
CA THR A 333 -24.23 -10.77 5.77
C THR A 333 -25.29 -11.63 5.08
N ILE A 334 -24.90 -12.83 4.65
CA ILE A 334 -25.82 -13.82 4.12
C ILE A 334 -26.84 -14.23 5.18
N GLY A 335 -26.41 -14.35 6.44
CA GLY A 335 -27.31 -14.64 7.56
C GLY A 335 -28.35 -13.54 7.75
N ASP A 336 -27.97 -12.26 7.66
CA ASP A 336 -28.94 -11.16 7.74
C ASP A 336 -30.02 -11.29 6.66
N ALA A 337 -29.62 -11.68 5.44
CA ALA A 337 -30.57 -11.87 4.35
C ALA A 337 -31.50 -13.05 4.62
N ILE A 338 -30.96 -14.21 5.02
CA ILE A 338 -31.77 -15.40 5.33
C ILE A 338 -32.76 -15.08 6.45
N ASP A 339 -32.29 -14.48 7.55
CA ASP A 339 -33.13 -14.08 8.69
C ASP A 339 -34.26 -13.14 8.24
N THR A 340 -33.92 -12.10 7.47
CA THR A 340 -34.91 -11.13 6.99
C THR A 340 -35.92 -11.75 6.01
N PHE A 341 -35.49 -12.59 5.07
CA PHE A 341 -36.38 -13.19 4.07
C PHE A 341 -37.26 -14.31 4.63
N ILE A 342 -36.85 -14.98 5.71
CA ILE A 342 -37.71 -15.93 6.43
C ILE A 342 -38.82 -15.17 7.16
N ARG A 343 -38.46 -14.09 7.87
CA ARG A 343 -39.43 -13.27 8.63
C ARG A 343 -40.38 -12.49 7.71
N ILE A 344 -39.84 -11.95 6.62
CA ILE A 344 -40.59 -11.15 5.64
C ILE A 344 -40.33 -11.73 4.24
N PRO A 345 -41.09 -12.75 3.82
CA PRO A 345 -40.98 -13.34 2.48
C PRO A 345 -41.20 -12.32 1.37
N ASP A 346 -40.57 -12.57 0.22
CA ASP A 346 -40.64 -11.68 -0.95
C ASP A 346 -41.50 -12.30 -2.05
N ASP A 347 -42.61 -11.64 -2.38
CA ASP A 347 -43.55 -12.14 -3.38
C ASP A 347 -42.94 -12.26 -4.78
N THR A 348 -41.93 -11.47 -5.13
CA THR A 348 -41.33 -11.49 -6.47
C THR A 348 -40.55 -12.79 -6.76
N THR A 349 -40.13 -13.50 -5.72
CA THR A 349 -39.35 -14.74 -5.77
C THR A 349 -40.13 -15.96 -5.31
N LYS A 350 -41.43 -15.80 -5.06
CA LYS A 350 -42.32 -16.89 -4.66
C LYS A 350 -42.34 -18.01 -5.69
N ASP A 351 -42.42 -19.24 -5.18
CA ASP A 351 -42.45 -20.47 -5.97
C ASP A 351 -41.20 -20.70 -6.85
N CYS A 352 -40.06 -20.12 -6.48
CA CYS A 352 -38.81 -20.20 -7.23
C CYS A 352 -37.67 -20.83 -6.41
N CYS A 353 -37.94 -21.81 -5.53
CA CYS A 353 -36.95 -22.31 -4.55
C CYS A 353 -35.63 -22.87 -5.13
N LEU A 354 -35.58 -23.22 -6.41
CA LEU A 354 -34.37 -23.67 -7.12
C LEU A 354 -33.70 -22.60 -7.99
N MET A 355 -34.13 -21.33 -7.86
CA MET A 355 -33.73 -20.26 -8.76
C MET A 355 -32.22 -20.06 -8.83
N VAL A 356 -31.71 -19.99 -10.06
CA VAL A 356 -30.34 -19.59 -10.39
C VAL A 356 -30.33 -18.29 -11.20
N THR A 357 -29.15 -17.65 -11.32
CA THR A 357 -29.02 -16.34 -11.98
C THR A 357 -29.54 -16.32 -13.44
N SER A 358 -29.40 -17.42 -14.18
CA SER A 358 -29.91 -17.55 -15.55
C SER A 358 -31.44 -17.59 -15.58
N THR A 359 -32.06 -18.40 -14.72
CA THR A 359 -33.53 -18.53 -14.68
C THR A 359 -34.18 -17.26 -14.15
N MET A 360 -33.59 -16.63 -13.13
CA MET A 360 -33.99 -15.31 -12.61
C MET A 360 -34.05 -14.25 -13.72
N LYS A 361 -32.98 -14.14 -14.53
CA LYS A 361 -32.94 -13.17 -15.65
C LYS A 361 -33.98 -13.47 -16.72
N LYS A 362 -34.30 -14.74 -16.96
CA LYS A 362 -35.34 -15.14 -17.91
C LYS A 362 -36.73 -14.77 -17.37
N ARG A 363 -37.00 -15.08 -16.10
CA ARG A 363 -38.26 -14.78 -15.41
C ARG A 363 -38.55 -13.28 -15.37
N TRP A 364 -37.59 -12.46 -14.96
CA TRP A 364 -37.78 -11.00 -14.93
C TRP A 364 -37.92 -10.35 -16.30
N LYS A 365 -37.56 -11.05 -17.39
CA LYS A 365 -37.83 -10.60 -18.76
C LYS A 365 -39.17 -11.12 -19.31
N THR A 366 -39.66 -12.24 -18.81
CA THR A 366 -40.84 -12.93 -19.34
C THR A 366 -41.70 -13.42 -18.18
N ALA A 367 -42.78 -12.69 -17.89
CA ALA A 367 -43.67 -12.97 -16.76
C ALA A 367 -44.31 -14.37 -16.81
N GLU A 368 -44.46 -14.95 -18.01
CA GLU A 368 -45.07 -16.27 -18.25
C GLU A 368 -44.12 -17.46 -18.03
N ALA A 369 -42.87 -17.22 -17.60
CA ALA A 369 -41.93 -18.31 -17.33
C ALA A 369 -42.38 -19.15 -16.11
N ARG A 370 -42.52 -20.48 -16.30
CA ARG A 370 -42.88 -21.45 -15.25
C ARG A 370 -42.04 -21.24 -13.99
N SER A 371 -42.71 -21.26 -12.83
CA SER A 371 -42.11 -21.17 -11.49
C SER A 371 -41.45 -22.48 -11.04
N SER A 372 -42.08 -23.62 -11.35
CA SER A 372 -41.54 -24.93 -10.99
C SER A 372 -40.37 -25.36 -11.88
N GLU A 373 -39.23 -25.64 -11.25
CA GLU A 373 -38.04 -26.15 -11.91
C GLU A 373 -37.83 -27.63 -11.57
N ARG A 374 -37.38 -28.43 -12.55
CA ARG A 374 -36.94 -29.80 -12.28
C ARG A 374 -35.55 -29.75 -11.66
N TYR A 375 -35.38 -30.36 -10.50
CA TYR A 375 -34.06 -30.46 -9.89
C TYR A 375 -33.13 -31.34 -10.74
N GLN A 376 -31.94 -30.83 -11.02
CA GLN A 376 -30.89 -31.55 -11.73
C GLN A 376 -29.67 -31.66 -10.81
N SER A 377 -29.22 -32.90 -10.55
CA SER A 377 -28.06 -33.11 -9.69
C SER A 377 -26.79 -32.72 -10.45
N GLY A 378 -26.23 -31.55 -10.10
CA GLY A 378 -24.99 -31.06 -10.70
C GLY A 378 -23.75 -31.85 -10.25
N SER A 379 -22.69 -31.77 -11.05
CA SER A 379 -21.34 -32.08 -10.58
C SER A 379 -20.91 -31.10 -9.49
N LYS A 380 -19.90 -31.47 -8.68
CA LYS A 380 -19.27 -30.50 -7.79
C LYS A 380 -18.74 -29.34 -8.64
N THR A 381 -19.09 -28.13 -8.28
CA THR A 381 -18.64 -26.92 -8.98
C THR A 381 -17.43 -26.34 -8.27
N HIS A 382 -16.48 -25.84 -9.05
CA HIS A 382 -15.30 -25.17 -8.52
C HIS A 382 -15.61 -23.75 -8.06
N TRP A 383 -14.77 -23.22 -7.17
CA TRP A 383 -14.95 -21.88 -6.58
C TRP A 383 -14.98 -20.74 -7.59
N TYR A 384 -14.28 -20.87 -8.73
CA TYR A 384 -14.33 -19.84 -9.77
C TYR A 384 -15.76 -19.59 -10.30
N ASN A 385 -16.68 -20.55 -10.21
CA ASN A 385 -18.08 -20.41 -10.68
C ASN A 385 -18.92 -19.45 -9.83
N ALA A 386 -18.47 -19.08 -8.62
CA ALA A 386 -19.15 -18.09 -7.80
C ALA A 386 -19.11 -16.67 -8.39
N ILE A 387 -18.26 -16.44 -9.38
CA ILE A 387 -17.95 -15.11 -9.91
C ILE A 387 -18.18 -15.13 -11.41
N SER A 388 -18.68 -14.01 -11.96
CA SER A 388 -18.90 -13.91 -13.40
C SER A 388 -17.59 -13.93 -14.18
N GLY A 389 -17.58 -14.55 -15.36
CA GLY A 389 -16.40 -14.59 -16.24
C GLY A 389 -15.86 -13.20 -16.61
N LYS A 390 -16.74 -12.19 -16.74
CA LYS A 390 -16.33 -10.79 -16.96
C LYS A 390 -15.51 -10.22 -15.81
N ARG A 391 -15.89 -10.51 -14.56
CA ARG A 391 -15.15 -10.07 -13.37
C ARG A 391 -13.80 -10.78 -13.29
N TRP A 392 -13.77 -12.10 -13.50
CA TRP A 392 -12.52 -12.85 -13.59
C TRP A 392 -11.58 -12.31 -14.65
N LEU A 393 -12.08 -12.08 -15.87
CA LEU A 393 -11.29 -11.53 -16.97
C LEU A 393 -10.72 -10.16 -16.62
N PHE A 394 -11.56 -9.24 -16.14
CA PHE A 394 -11.11 -7.90 -15.76
C PHE A 394 -10.05 -7.94 -14.66
N SER A 395 -10.28 -8.71 -13.59
CA SER A 395 -9.33 -8.87 -12.49
C SER A 395 -8.00 -9.47 -12.98
N LEU A 396 -8.02 -10.61 -13.68
CA LEU A 396 -6.79 -11.28 -14.15
C LEU A 396 -6.01 -10.42 -15.15
N VAL A 397 -6.70 -9.79 -16.11
CA VAL A 397 -6.05 -8.87 -17.07
C VAL A 397 -5.40 -7.70 -16.32
N SER A 398 -6.10 -7.08 -15.36
CA SER A 398 -5.51 -5.99 -14.59
C SER A 398 -4.27 -6.41 -13.78
N TYR A 399 -4.28 -7.61 -13.19
CA TYR A 399 -3.12 -8.14 -12.45
C TYR A 399 -1.94 -8.42 -13.38
N VAL A 400 -2.19 -9.11 -14.50
CA VAL A 400 -1.14 -9.45 -15.48
C VAL A 400 -0.56 -8.18 -16.11
N LEU A 401 -1.37 -7.18 -16.43
CA LEU A 401 -0.88 -5.92 -17.00
C LEU A 401 0.06 -5.18 -16.04
N VAL A 402 -0.26 -5.12 -14.75
CA VAL A 402 0.60 -4.45 -13.75
C VAL A 402 1.89 -5.24 -13.51
N ILE A 403 1.82 -6.56 -13.44
CA ILE A 403 3.02 -7.42 -13.33
C ILE A 403 3.89 -7.30 -14.59
N ALA A 404 3.28 -7.29 -15.77
CA ALA A 404 3.99 -7.10 -17.03
C ALA A 404 4.63 -5.71 -17.12
N ALA A 405 3.94 -4.66 -16.70
CA ALA A 405 4.48 -3.30 -16.63
C ALA A 405 5.70 -3.24 -15.68
N ALA A 406 5.64 -3.91 -14.53
CA ALA A 406 6.78 -4.05 -13.63
C ALA A 406 7.95 -4.82 -14.28
N GLY A 407 7.66 -5.86 -15.07
CA GLY A 407 8.68 -6.60 -15.84
C GLY A 407 9.31 -5.77 -16.97
N VAL A 408 8.52 -4.94 -17.66
CA VAL A 408 9.03 -3.98 -18.66
C VAL A 408 9.90 -2.93 -17.98
N PHE A 409 9.48 -2.41 -16.83
CA PHE A 409 10.26 -1.47 -16.05
C PHE A 409 11.58 -2.09 -15.59
N TYR A 410 11.56 -3.34 -15.11
CA TYR A 410 12.78 -4.10 -14.78
C TYR A 410 13.72 -4.22 -15.98
N ARG A 411 13.21 -4.56 -17.17
CA ARG A 411 14.01 -4.62 -18.39
C ARG A 411 14.61 -3.25 -18.74
N HIS A 412 13.82 -2.20 -18.69
CA HIS A 412 14.29 -0.85 -19.03
C HIS A 412 15.41 -0.38 -18.10
N ILE A 413 15.29 -0.66 -16.80
CA ILE A 413 16.34 -0.40 -15.80
C ILE A 413 17.56 -1.30 -16.03
N GLY A 414 17.34 -2.57 -16.40
CA GLY A 414 18.39 -3.52 -16.75
C GLY A 414 19.25 -3.03 -17.93
N ASP A 415 18.62 -2.47 -18.96
CA ASP A 415 19.32 -1.90 -20.11
C ASP A 415 20.15 -0.67 -19.70
N ARG A 416 19.65 0.17 -18.78
CA ARG A 416 20.39 1.33 -18.21
C ARG A 416 21.57 0.94 -17.32
N THR A 417 21.43 -0.12 -16.54
CA THR A 417 22.52 -0.64 -15.72
C THR A 417 23.54 -1.42 -16.54
N ALA A 418 23.15 -1.96 -17.71
CA ALA A 418 24.06 -2.49 -18.70
C ALA A 418 24.88 -1.40 -19.41
N GLU A 419 24.42 -0.15 -19.49
CA GLU A 419 25.25 0.99 -19.95
C GLU A 419 26.43 1.26 -18.99
N CYS A 420 26.37 0.85 -17.72
CA CYS A 420 27.54 0.82 -16.82
C CYS A 420 28.61 -0.22 -17.25
N TYR A 421 28.40 -0.96 -18.33
CA TYR A 421 29.31 -1.97 -18.88
C TYR A 421 30.13 -1.47 -20.08
N ASP A 422 29.65 -0.45 -20.82
CA ASP A 422 30.16 -0.14 -22.17
C ASP A 422 31.01 1.15 -22.27
N GLN A 423 31.18 1.92 -21.18
CA GLN A 423 31.98 3.15 -21.19
C GLN A 423 33.37 2.96 -20.53
N THR A 424 34.23 2.09 -21.09
CA THR A 424 35.69 2.31 -20.92
C THR A 424 36.49 2.21 -22.20
N PRO A 425 37.57 3.01 -22.28
CA PRO A 425 38.71 2.73 -23.15
C PRO A 425 39.30 1.34 -22.87
N ASP A 426 39.82 0.68 -23.90
CA ASP A 426 40.30 -0.71 -23.96
C ASP A 426 41.42 -1.14 -22.96
N SER A 427 41.73 -0.39 -21.90
CA SER A 427 42.95 -0.58 -21.08
C SER A 427 42.78 -0.92 -19.59
N ALA A 428 41.56 -1.19 -19.08
CA ALA A 428 41.35 -1.57 -17.67
C ALA A 428 40.62 -2.93 -17.51
N PRO A 429 41.32 -4.05 -17.19
CA PRO A 429 40.73 -5.39 -17.28
C PRO A 429 39.79 -5.86 -16.14
N ASP A 430 39.55 -5.12 -15.06
CA ASP A 430 38.95 -5.73 -13.84
C ASP A 430 37.80 -4.98 -13.15
N TRP A 431 37.28 -3.88 -13.70
CA TRP A 431 36.21 -3.12 -13.04
C TRP A 431 34.84 -3.43 -13.70
N LYS A 432 34.15 -4.47 -13.21
CA LYS A 432 32.80 -4.85 -13.67
C LYS A 432 31.90 -5.25 -12.50
N VAL A 433 31.23 -4.31 -11.83
CA VAL A 433 30.16 -4.65 -10.88
C VAL A 433 29.09 -3.56 -10.77
N CYS A 434 28.07 -3.61 -11.62
CA CYS A 434 26.71 -3.18 -11.27
C CYS A 434 25.81 -4.41 -11.26
N ARG A 435 26.07 -5.37 -10.35
CA ARG A 435 25.38 -6.66 -10.43
C ARG A 435 23.98 -6.62 -9.85
N TRP A 436 23.77 -5.96 -8.70
CA TRP A 436 22.46 -5.79 -8.04
C TRP A 436 22.56 -4.66 -7.01
N ASN A 437 21.50 -3.87 -6.82
CA ASN A 437 21.40 -2.96 -5.68
C ASN A 437 20.75 -3.63 -4.45
N SER A 438 21.00 -3.03 -3.29
CA SER A 438 20.47 -3.51 -2.02
C SER A 438 18.98 -3.19 -1.87
N PHE A 439 18.27 -4.02 -1.12
CA PHE A 439 16.82 -3.94 -0.95
C PHE A 439 16.37 -2.60 -0.34
N GLY A 440 15.94 -1.67 -1.20
CA GLY A 440 15.35 -0.38 -0.80
C GLY A 440 16.34 0.65 -0.27
N ASN A 441 17.64 0.49 -0.52
CA ASN A 441 18.66 1.44 -0.08
C ASN A 441 18.86 2.55 -1.10
N VAL A 442 18.94 3.79 -0.61
CA VAL A 442 19.30 4.94 -1.42
C VAL A 442 20.78 4.83 -1.84
N ASP A 443 21.01 4.86 -3.14
CA ASP A 443 22.34 4.81 -3.76
C ASP A 443 22.30 5.62 -5.06
N PHE A 444 23.25 6.54 -5.22
CA PHE A 444 23.29 7.46 -6.35
C PHE A 444 23.50 6.78 -7.71
N ARG A 445 23.98 5.52 -7.72
CA ARG A 445 24.14 4.72 -8.94
C ARG A 445 22.81 4.22 -9.50
N PHE A 446 21.75 4.23 -8.68
CA PHE A 446 20.44 3.66 -9.00
C PHE A 446 19.35 4.73 -8.92
N LEU A 447 19.61 5.88 -9.55
CA LEU A 447 18.66 6.98 -9.70
C LEU A 447 18.01 6.96 -11.09
N LEU A 448 16.71 7.18 -11.13
CA LEU A 448 15.92 7.36 -12.34
C LEU A 448 15.81 8.86 -12.56
N SER A 449 16.82 9.52 -13.14
CA SER A 449 16.85 10.99 -13.28
C SER A 449 15.64 11.54 -14.02
N VAL A 450 14.58 11.88 -13.26
CA VAL A 450 13.31 12.40 -13.79
C VAL A 450 13.19 13.86 -13.38
N TYR A 451 13.08 14.74 -14.36
CA TYR A 451 12.86 16.15 -14.09
C TYR A 451 11.36 16.47 -13.92
N LEU A 452 10.91 16.64 -12.66
CA LEU A 452 9.51 16.97 -12.31
C LEU A 452 9.31 18.40 -11.76
N GLY A 453 10.30 19.26 -11.96
CA GLY A 453 10.31 20.64 -11.44
C GLY A 453 11.15 20.80 -10.17
N PHE A 454 11.46 22.05 -9.83
CA PHE A 454 12.56 22.39 -8.92
C PHE A 454 12.15 22.70 -7.47
N THR A 455 10.89 22.97 -7.15
CA THR A 455 10.57 23.60 -5.84
C THR A 455 9.85 22.70 -4.84
N SER A 456 9.34 21.53 -5.25
CA SER A 456 8.54 20.68 -4.36
C SER A 456 8.95 19.22 -4.43
N ILE A 457 9.01 18.57 -3.28
CA ILE A 457 9.18 17.13 -3.13
C ILE A 457 7.92 16.34 -3.54
N ILE A 458 6.76 17.01 -3.60
CA ILE A 458 5.45 16.37 -3.77
C ILE A 458 5.32 15.60 -5.10
N PRO A 459 5.71 16.13 -6.28
CA PRO A 459 5.61 15.38 -7.54
C PRO A 459 6.38 14.07 -7.52
N TYR A 460 7.59 14.07 -6.94
CA TYR A 460 8.41 12.87 -6.76
C TYR A 460 7.74 11.87 -5.81
N VAL A 461 7.16 12.36 -4.70
CA VAL A 461 6.36 11.53 -3.78
C VAL A 461 5.17 10.89 -4.50
N LEU A 462 4.42 11.64 -5.30
CA LEU A 462 3.28 11.10 -6.02
C LEU A 462 3.69 10.00 -7.01
N LEU A 463 4.79 10.20 -7.73
CA LEU A 463 5.30 9.22 -8.70
C LEU A 463 5.86 7.97 -8.00
N ALA A 464 6.65 8.14 -6.93
CA ALA A 464 7.21 7.03 -6.15
C ALA A 464 6.12 6.10 -5.59
N ASN A 465 4.99 6.67 -5.15
CA ASN A 465 3.91 5.91 -4.50
C ASN A 465 2.78 5.50 -5.47
N ALA A 466 2.80 5.93 -6.73
CA ALA A 466 1.79 5.54 -7.72
C ALA A 466 1.61 4.01 -7.86
N PRO A 467 2.68 3.18 -7.87
CA PRO A 467 2.54 1.73 -7.90
C PRO A 467 1.79 1.16 -6.68
N GLN A 468 1.97 1.74 -5.49
CA GLN A 468 1.29 1.30 -4.26
C GLN A 468 -0.21 1.62 -4.31
N VAL A 469 -0.58 2.77 -4.86
CA VAL A 469 -1.98 3.15 -5.08
C VAL A 469 -2.65 2.16 -6.03
N ILE A 470 -1.99 1.82 -7.14
CA ILE A 470 -2.47 0.81 -8.09
C ILE A 470 -2.67 -0.53 -7.36
N ALA A 471 -1.68 -0.98 -6.57
CA ALA A 471 -1.77 -2.21 -5.80
C ALA A 471 -2.94 -2.19 -4.79
N SER A 472 -3.20 -1.06 -4.13
CA SER A 472 -4.35 -0.88 -3.24
C SER A 472 -5.69 -1.03 -3.95
N PHE A 473 -5.84 -0.49 -5.17
CA PHE A 473 -7.04 -0.69 -5.99
C PHE A 473 -7.20 -2.16 -6.44
N LEU A 474 -6.11 -2.79 -6.86
CA LEU A 474 -6.12 -4.21 -7.23
C LEU A 474 -6.46 -5.12 -6.05
N TYR A 475 -6.05 -4.75 -4.83
CA TYR A 475 -6.40 -5.45 -3.60
C TYR A 475 -7.91 -5.43 -3.35
N LEU A 476 -8.64 -4.35 -3.66
CA LEU A 476 -10.10 -4.32 -3.53
C LEU A 476 -10.76 -5.36 -4.44
N SER A 477 -10.30 -5.48 -5.69
CA SER A 477 -10.72 -6.55 -6.60
C SER A 477 -10.40 -7.92 -6.02
N TYR A 478 -9.16 -8.12 -5.55
CA TYR A 478 -8.65 -9.40 -5.07
C TYR A 478 -9.41 -9.89 -3.83
N ASN A 479 -9.58 -9.01 -2.84
CA ASN A 479 -10.40 -9.25 -1.66
C ASN A 479 -11.87 -9.51 -2.05
N GLY A 480 -12.40 -8.80 -3.05
CA GLY A 480 -13.74 -9.01 -3.58
C GLY A 480 -13.95 -10.40 -4.22
N LEU A 481 -12.94 -10.95 -4.90
CA LEU A 481 -12.99 -12.32 -5.43
C LEU A 481 -13.04 -13.33 -4.28
N PHE A 482 -12.12 -13.24 -3.32
CA PHE A 482 -12.09 -14.14 -2.16
C PHE A 482 -13.37 -14.06 -1.32
N THR A 483 -13.88 -12.84 -1.08
CA THR A 483 -15.13 -12.64 -0.34
C THR A 483 -16.30 -13.33 -1.04
N ALA A 484 -16.44 -13.17 -2.36
CA ALA A 484 -17.51 -13.84 -3.11
C ALA A 484 -17.37 -15.37 -3.13
N MET A 485 -16.15 -15.90 -3.25
CA MET A 485 -15.91 -17.35 -3.24
C MET A 485 -16.24 -17.97 -1.87
N VAL A 486 -15.81 -17.33 -0.79
CA VAL A 486 -16.06 -17.81 0.58
C VAL A 486 -17.52 -17.62 0.99
N ALA A 487 -18.16 -16.52 0.58
CA ALA A 487 -19.59 -16.28 0.76
C ALA A 487 -20.42 -17.41 0.14
N ASN A 488 -20.13 -17.81 -1.11
CA ASN A 488 -20.82 -18.93 -1.74
C ASN A 488 -20.53 -20.28 -1.05
N ARG A 489 -19.35 -20.45 -0.44
CA ARG A 489 -19.05 -21.65 0.37
C ARG A 489 -19.91 -21.70 1.63
N GLU A 490 -20.10 -20.57 2.30
CA GLU A 490 -20.97 -20.48 3.47
C GLU A 490 -22.41 -20.79 3.09
N TRP A 491 -22.91 -20.16 2.01
CA TRP A 491 -24.24 -20.41 1.44
C TRP A 491 -24.49 -21.90 1.14
N THR A 492 -23.68 -22.50 0.28
CA THR A 492 -23.84 -23.91 -0.13
C THR A 492 -23.64 -24.91 1.01
N SER A 493 -22.96 -24.51 2.10
CA SER A 493 -22.76 -25.42 3.23
C SER A 493 -24.07 -25.77 3.95
N TYR A 494 -25.08 -24.89 3.91
CA TYR A 494 -26.39 -25.15 4.51
C TYR A 494 -27.15 -26.31 3.85
N ALA A 495 -26.75 -26.75 2.65
CA ALA A 495 -27.30 -27.95 2.02
C ALA A 495 -26.90 -29.25 2.73
N GLN A 496 -25.72 -29.26 3.37
CA GLN A 496 -25.13 -30.47 3.94
C GLN A 496 -25.06 -30.46 5.47
N LYS A 497 -25.07 -29.27 6.09
CA LYS A 497 -24.97 -29.13 7.54
C LYS A 497 -26.05 -28.19 8.06
N ARG A 498 -26.60 -28.54 9.23
CA ARG A 498 -27.38 -27.63 10.06
C ARG A 498 -26.44 -26.67 10.77
N ALA A 499 -26.70 -25.36 10.69
CA ALA A 499 -25.85 -24.34 11.30
C ALA A 499 -26.66 -23.11 11.73
N ALA A 500 -26.20 -22.43 12.78
CA ALA A 500 -26.75 -21.14 13.19
C ALA A 500 -26.38 -20.04 12.19
N LEU A 501 -27.29 -19.08 11.98
CA LEU A 501 -27.05 -17.95 11.10
C LEU A 501 -25.98 -17.02 11.68
N ARG A 502 -25.09 -16.55 10.80
CA ARG A 502 -24.10 -15.52 11.12
C ARG A 502 -24.66 -14.16 10.71
N VAL A 503 -25.03 -13.36 11.69
CA VAL A 503 -25.75 -12.10 11.51
C VAL A 503 -25.00 -10.92 12.12
N THR A 504 -25.42 -9.73 11.73
CA THR A 504 -24.87 -8.44 12.14
C THR A 504 -25.31 -8.04 13.54
N VAL A 505 -26.53 -8.44 13.95
CA VAL A 505 -27.09 -8.26 15.29
C VAL A 505 -27.61 -9.62 15.76
N PRO A 506 -26.83 -10.39 16.54
CA PRO A 506 -27.19 -11.76 16.89
C PRO A 506 -28.18 -11.84 18.06
N THR A 507 -29.12 -12.79 17.98
CA THR A 507 -29.84 -13.34 19.13
C THR A 507 -28.97 -14.40 19.86
N PRO A 508 -29.32 -14.84 21.08
CA PRO A 508 -28.49 -15.77 21.86
C PRO A 508 -28.12 -17.10 21.18
N SER A 509 -28.93 -17.55 20.22
CA SER A 509 -28.75 -18.79 19.44
C SER A 509 -28.06 -18.58 18.09
N GLN A 510 -27.81 -17.33 17.69
CA GLN A 510 -27.15 -16.96 16.44
C GLN A 510 -25.69 -16.55 16.65
N CYS A 511 -24.90 -16.52 15.58
CA CYS A 511 -23.49 -16.13 15.61
C CYS A 511 -23.29 -14.68 15.16
N SER A 512 -22.42 -13.94 15.85
CA SER A 512 -21.99 -12.60 15.39
C SER A 512 -21.12 -12.70 14.14
N THR A 513 -21.24 -11.71 13.25
CA THR A 513 -20.31 -11.51 12.14
C THR A 513 -18.89 -11.17 12.61
N TYR A 514 -17.93 -11.28 11.68
CA TYR A 514 -16.51 -11.00 11.91
C TYR A 514 -16.21 -9.50 11.71
N PHE A 515 -15.11 -9.05 12.32
CA PHE A 515 -14.58 -7.71 12.05
C PHE A 515 -13.99 -7.58 10.64
N LEU A 516 -13.31 -8.62 10.16
CA LEU A 516 -12.91 -8.71 8.75
C LEU A 516 -14.07 -9.32 7.96
N SER A 517 -14.43 -8.76 6.81
CA SER A 517 -15.53 -9.28 5.95
C SER A 517 -15.48 -10.80 5.73
N LEU A 518 -14.27 -11.35 5.78
CA LEU A 518 -13.93 -12.77 5.68
C LEU A 518 -13.60 -13.39 7.05
N PRO A 519 -13.85 -14.71 7.23
CA PRO A 519 -13.32 -15.46 8.36
C PRO A 519 -11.80 -15.28 8.50
N TYR A 520 -11.28 -15.16 9.72
CA TYR A 520 -9.85 -14.90 9.99
C TYR A 520 -8.89 -15.86 9.30
N LYS A 521 -9.29 -17.13 9.10
CA LYS A 521 -8.51 -18.12 8.34
C LYS A 521 -8.19 -17.72 6.89
N TYR A 522 -8.99 -16.84 6.29
CA TYR A 522 -8.75 -16.29 4.95
C TYR A 522 -8.39 -14.80 5.03
N GLY A 523 -9.06 -14.04 5.89
CA GLY A 523 -8.83 -12.60 6.02
C GLY A 523 -7.41 -12.25 6.49
N SER A 524 -6.89 -12.93 7.51
CA SER A 524 -5.58 -12.60 8.07
C SER A 524 -4.43 -12.85 7.08
N PRO A 525 -4.34 -14.00 6.38
CA PRO A 525 -3.32 -14.20 5.34
C PRO A 525 -3.39 -13.16 4.22
N LEU A 526 -4.61 -12.77 3.79
CA LEU A 526 -4.80 -11.77 2.73
C LEU A 526 -4.26 -10.39 3.14
N ILE A 527 -4.54 -9.96 4.37
CA ILE A 527 -4.04 -8.68 4.89
C ILE A 527 -2.52 -8.73 5.06
N ILE A 528 -1.97 -9.81 5.62
CA ILE A 528 -0.52 -9.95 5.79
C ILE A 528 0.18 -9.89 4.43
N ALA A 529 -0.32 -10.63 3.43
CA ALA A 529 0.28 -10.60 2.11
C ALA A 529 0.12 -9.24 1.41
N SER A 530 -0.98 -8.52 1.66
CA SER A 530 -1.14 -7.14 1.22
C SER A 530 -0.12 -6.21 1.87
N ILE A 531 0.10 -6.31 3.19
CA ILE A 531 1.10 -5.51 3.91
C ILE A 531 2.50 -5.75 3.32
N LEU A 532 2.87 -7.02 3.12
CA LEU A 532 4.17 -7.39 2.55
C LEU A 532 4.33 -6.88 1.12
N LEU A 533 3.30 -7.01 0.28
CA LEU A 533 3.34 -6.50 -1.08
C LEU A 533 3.53 -4.97 -1.11
N HIS A 534 2.78 -4.22 -0.29
CA HIS A 534 2.92 -2.77 -0.24
C HIS A 534 4.30 -2.34 0.28
N TRP A 535 4.85 -3.06 1.26
CA TRP A 535 6.20 -2.82 1.74
C TRP A 535 7.25 -3.09 0.65
N PHE A 536 7.17 -4.20 -0.09
CA PHE A 536 8.09 -4.50 -1.18
C PHE A 536 8.03 -3.44 -2.30
N ILE A 537 6.82 -2.99 -2.65
CA ILE A 537 6.65 -1.90 -3.61
C ILE A 537 7.30 -0.61 -3.08
N SER A 538 7.18 -0.31 -1.79
CA SER A 538 7.81 0.87 -1.17
C SER A 538 9.34 0.82 -1.21
N GLN A 539 9.93 -0.37 -1.32
CA GLN A 539 11.37 -0.55 -1.47
C GLN A 539 11.80 -0.63 -2.94
N THR A 540 10.85 -0.71 -3.89
CA THR A 540 11.10 -0.85 -5.34
C THR A 540 11.37 0.48 -6.01
N LEU A 541 10.52 1.48 -5.72
CA LEU A 541 10.64 2.85 -6.22
C LEU A 541 10.39 3.77 -5.03
N PHE A 542 11.37 4.60 -4.69
CA PHE A 542 11.34 5.43 -3.50
C PHE A 542 11.96 6.78 -3.79
N ILE A 543 11.71 7.73 -2.89
CA ILE A 543 12.32 9.05 -2.99
C ILE A 543 13.78 8.98 -2.53
N ALA A 544 14.68 9.52 -3.33
CA ALA A 544 16.09 9.65 -3.03
C ALA A 544 16.41 11.13 -2.86
N ARG A 545 16.89 11.51 -1.68
CA ARG A 545 17.36 12.87 -1.41
C ARG A 545 18.84 12.86 -1.09
N ILE A 546 19.55 13.82 -1.66
CA ILE A 546 21.01 13.96 -1.53
C ILE A 546 21.29 15.36 -0.98
N ASP A 547 21.85 15.45 0.22
CA ASP A 547 22.33 16.70 0.81
C ASP A 547 23.77 16.95 0.36
N ILE A 548 24.11 18.19 -0.01
CA ILE A 548 25.44 18.54 -0.52
C ILE A 548 26.22 19.32 0.54
N TYR A 549 27.47 18.89 0.76
CA TYR A 549 28.36 19.47 1.75
C TYR A 549 29.65 19.95 1.12
N ARG A 550 30.18 21.06 1.60
CA ARG A 550 31.55 21.49 1.34
C ARG A 550 32.24 21.77 2.65
N ASN A 551 33.43 21.22 2.84
CA ASN A 551 34.19 21.33 4.10
C ASN A 551 33.34 20.96 5.34
N GLY A 552 32.42 20.00 5.16
CA GLY A 552 31.51 19.56 6.21
C GLY A 552 30.35 20.52 6.55
N VAL A 553 30.17 21.60 5.81
CA VAL A 553 29.02 22.53 5.93
C VAL A 553 28.05 22.27 4.79
N LEU A 554 26.74 22.30 5.06
CA LEU A 554 25.72 22.15 4.02
C LEU A 554 25.77 23.36 3.09
N THR A 555 26.00 23.16 1.80
CA THR A 555 26.16 24.23 0.80
C THR A 555 25.23 24.03 -0.39
N PRO A 556 24.77 25.11 -1.05
CA PRO A 556 24.00 24.99 -2.27
C PRO A 556 24.89 24.48 -3.41
N THR A 557 24.29 23.76 -4.38
CA THR A 557 24.98 23.33 -5.60
C THR A 557 25.58 24.52 -6.35
N SER A 558 26.89 24.46 -6.65
CA SER A 558 27.63 25.53 -7.34
C SER A 558 27.55 25.46 -8.87
N ARG A 559 27.22 24.29 -9.44
CA ARG A 559 27.40 24.02 -10.88
C ARG A 559 26.38 24.66 -11.83
N ASP A 560 25.31 25.29 -11.35
CA ASP A 560 24.35 26.01 -12.19
C ASP A 560 23.80 27.25 -11.46
N TRP A 561 23.96 28.44 -12.03
CA TRP A 561 23.55 29.74 -11.46
C TRP A 561 22.02 29.89 -11.20
N TRP A 562 21.21 28.93 -11.66
CA TRP A 562 19.78 28.81 -11.32
C TRP A 562 19.44 27.67 -10.33
N ARG A 563 20.42 26.87 -9.88
CA ARG A 563 20.27 25.76 -8.92
C ARG A 563 20.86 26.14 -7.54
N HIS A 564 20.29 27.10 -6.83
CA HIS A 564 20.65 27.39 -5.43
C HIS A 564 20.06 26.35 -4.45
N GLN A 565 20.28 25.06 -4.69
CA GLN A 565 19.66 23.97 -3.91
C GLN A 565 20.68 23.29 -3.01
N TYR A 566 20.36 23.23 -1.71
CA TYR A 566 21.15 22.49 -0.70
C TYR A 566 20.99 20.97 -0.81
N SER A 567 19.98 20.51 -1.56
CA SER A 567 19.68 19.10 -1.72
C SER A 567 19.08 18.80 -3.09
N VAL A 568 19.51 17.70 -3.70
CA VAL A 568 18.91 17.14 -4.91
C VAL A 568 17.85 16.12 -4.51
N THR A 569 16.66 16.20 -5.12
CA THR A 569 15.59 15.22 -4.93
C THR A 569 15.35 14.50 -6.25
N ASP A 570 15.37 13.17 -6.21
CA ASP A 570 15.16 12.32 -7.37
C ASP A 570 14.44 11.02 -6.94
N LEU A 571 14.23 10.10 -7.89
CA LEU A 571 13.71 8.76 -7.63
C LEU A 571 14.82 7.72 -7.60
N GLY A 572 14.92 6.99 -6.50
CA GLY A 572 15.74 5.79 -6.40
C GLY A 572 14.91 4.55 -6.74
N PHE A 573 15.56 3.54 -7.31
CA PHE A 573 14.95 2.23 -7.56
C PHE A 573 15.76 1.08 -6.97
N SER A 574 15.12 -0.07 -6.76
CA SER A 574 15.74 -1.31 -6.27
C SER A 574 15.34 -2.51 -7.12
N ASP A 575 16.31 -3.12 -7.79
CA ASP A 575 16.12 -4.32 -8.62
C ASP A 575 15.72 -5.52 -7.76
N SER A 576 16.37 -5.68 -6.61
CA SER A 576 16.09 -6.78 -5.68
C SER A 576 14.66 -6.68 -5.11
N ALA A 577 14.20 -5.46 -4.79
CA ALA A 577 12.83 -5.25 -4.34
C ALA A 577 11.81 -5.36 -5.47
N LEU A 578 12.16 -4.94 -6.70
CA LEU A 578 11.30 -5.10 -7.87
C LEU A 578 11.04 -6.58 -8.17
N ILE A 579 12.09 -7.41 -8.15
CA ILE A 579 11.94 -8.87 -8.32
C ILE A 579 11.10 -9.46 -7.19
N ALA A 580 11.37 -9.10 -5.94
CA ALA A 580 10.57 -9.58 -4.81
C ALA A 580 9.09 -9.20 -4.95
N THR A 581 8.80 -7.99 -5.44
CA THR A 581 7.45 -7.50 -5.74
C THR A 581 6.79 -8.33 -6.85
N ILE A 582 7.48 -8.56 -7.97
CA ILE A 582 6.97 -9.37 -9.09
C ILE A 582 6.68 -10.81 -8.65
N VAL A 583 7.59 -11.42 -7.90
CA VAL A 583 7.44 -12.79 -7.38
C VAL A 583 6.24 -12.88 -6.43
N MET A 584 6.14 -11.96 -5.46
CA MET A 584 5.03 -11.93 -4.50
C MET A 584 3.69 -11.69 -5.19
N ALA A 585 3.61 -10.74 -6.13
CA ALA A 585 2.40 -10.46 -6.89
C ALA A 585 1.98 -11.66 -7.75
N SER A 586 2.93 -12.31 -8.43
CA SER A 586 2.66 -13.51 -9.23
C SER A 586 2.19 -14.67 -8.37
N LEU A 587 2.80 -14.87 -7.20
CA LEU A 587 2.39 -15.89 -6.23
C LEU A 587 0.96 -15.65 -5.75
N LEU A 588 0.58 -14.41 -5.43
CA LEU A 588 -0.79 -14.07 -5.02
C LEU A 588 -1.81 -14.42 -6.11
N VAL A 589 -1.53 -14.04 -7.36
CA VAL A 589 -2.42 -14.39 -8.49
C VAL A 589 -2.51 -15.92 -8.65
N ALA A 590 -1.38 -16.62 -8.62
CA ALA A 590 -1.33 -18.07 -8.75
C ALA A 590 -2.11 -18.79 -7.64
N VAL A 591 -1.96 -18.36 -6.38
CA VAL A 591 -2.71 -18.90 -5.24
C VAL A 591 -4.21 -18.68 -5.39
N CYS A 592 -4.63 -17.49 -5.84
CA CYS A 592 -6.04 -17.20 -6.08
C CYS A 592 -6.64 -18.12 -7.17
N VAL A 593 -5.96 -18.24 -8.30
CA VAL A 593 -6.40 -19.11 -9.41
C VAL A 593 -6.39 -20.58 -9.01
N ALA A 594 -5.35 -21.05 -8.32
CA ALA A 594 -5.25 -22.43 -7.85
C ALA A 594 -6.36 -22.77 -6.85
N LEU A 595 -6.62 -21.92 -5.85
CA LEU A 595 -7.72 -22.13 -4.92
C LEU A 595 -9.08 -22.10 -5.63
N ALA A 596 -9.26 -21.18 -6.58
CA ALA A 596 -10.49 -21.07 -7.36
C ALA A 596 -10.75 -22.32 -8.23
N GLY A 597 -9.70 -22.94 -8.76
CA GLY A 597 -9.75 -24.12 -9.63
C GLY A 597 -9.75 -25.47 -8.90
N VAL A 598 -9.09 -25.59 -7.74
CA VAL A 598 -8.99 -26.86 -7.00
C VAL A 598 -10.13 -27.03 -6.01
N CYS A 599 -10.55 -25.96 -5.33
CA CYS A 599 -11.59 -26.07 -4.31
C CYS A 599 -12.98 -26.13 -4.95
N THR A 600 -13.83 -27.03 -4.43
CA THR A 600 -15.22 -27.21 -4.89
C THR A 600 -16.26 -26.85 -3.83
N TYR A 601 -17.46 -26.50 -4.26
CA TYR A 601 -18.62 -26.30 -3.39
C TYR A 601 -19.33 -27.62 -3.05
N PRO A 602 -19.97 -27.70 -1.86
CA PRO A 602 -21.00 -28.70 -1.58
C PRO A 602 -22.10 -28.71 -2.64
N LYS A 603 -22.69 -29.90 -2.88
CA LYS A 603 -23.78 -30.09 -3.84
C LYS A 603 -25.14 -29.70 -3.23
N ASP A 604 -26.17 -29.81 -4.05
CA ASP A 604 -27.60 -29.83 -3.71
C ASP A 604 -28.29 -28.45 -3.72
N MET A 605 -27.62 -27.39 -3.27
CA MET A 605 -28.19 -26.03 -3.24
C MET A 605 -27.80 -25.18 -4.46
N PRO A 606 -28.73 -24.36 -5.02
CA PRO A 606 -28.42 -23.41 -6.09
C PRO A 606 -27.30 -22.43 -5.73
N HIS A 607 -26.41 -22.11 -6.67
CA HIS A 607 -25.38 -21.08 -6.46
C HIS A 607 -25.98 -19.67 -6.53
N GLY A 608 -25.47 -18.76 -5.69
CA GLY A 608 -25.94 -17.38 -5.67
C GLY A 608 -25.98 -16.77 -4.28
N GLY A 609 -25.10 -17.18 -3.36
CA GLY A 609 -25.12 -16.76 -1.96
C GLY A 609 -24.86 -15.27 -1.71
N THR A 610 -24.57 -14.48 -2.76
CA THR A 610 -24.47 -13.02 -2.68
C THR A 610 -25.58 -12.30 -3.45
N ASN A 611 -26.49 -13.02 -4.10
CA ASN A 611 -27.57 -12.44 -4.90
C ASN A 611 -28.86 -12.42 -4.07
N SER A 612 -29.36 -11.22 -3.75
CA SER A 612 -30.54 -11.04 -2.89
C SER A 612 -31.76 -11.84 -3.35
N ALA A 613 -32.01 -11.94 -4.66
CA ALA A 613 -33.16 -12.66 -5.19
C ALA A 613 -33.03 -14.17 -5.04
N ILE A 614 -31.82 -14.72 -5.25
CA ILE A 614 -31.58 -16.17 -5.07
C ILE A 614 -31.68 -16.55 -3.60
N ILE A 615 -31.13 -15.72 -2.71
CA ILE A 615 -31.26 -15.94 -1.27
C ILE A 615 -32.73 -15.93 -0.87
N SER A 616 -33.47 -14.91 -1.32
CA SER A 616 -34.89 -14.76 -1.07
C SER A 616 -35.72 -15.97 -1.50
N ALA A 617 -35.51 -16.46 -2.73
CA ALA A 617 -36.26 -17.58 -3.27
C ALA A 617 -36.11 -18.87 -2.44
N ALA A 618 -34.95 -19.08 -1.83
CA ALA A 618 -34.66 -20.22 -0.96
C ALA A 618 -35.23 -20.09 0.47
N CYS A 619 -35.76 -18.92 0.84
CA CYS A 619 -36.24 -18.61 2.19
C CYS A 619 -37.77 -18.64 2.34
N HIS A 620 -38.52 -18.94 1.28
CA HIS A 620 -39.97 -19.14 1.38
C HIS A 620 -40.24 -20.39 2.22
N VAL A 621 -40.73 -20.27 3.46
CA VAL A 621 -41.00 -21.44 4.30
C VAL A 621 -42.44 -21.91 4.05
N LYS A 622 -42.60 -23.14 3.54
CA LYS A 622 -43.89 -23.85 3.46
C LYS A 622 -43.79 -25.13 4.28
N GLN A 623 -44.71 -25.37 5.21
CA GLN A 623 -44.80 -26.61 5.98
C GLN A 623 -46.09 -27.35 5.64
N MET A 624 -46.09 -28.68 5.80
CA MET A 624 -47.19 -29.56 5.39
C MET A 624 -48.46 -29.39 6.25
N ASP A 625 -48.32 -28.80 7.44
CA ASP A 625 -49.42 -28.47 8.36
C ASP A 625 -49.54 -26.94 8.49
N ASP A 626 -50.57 -26.35 7.87
CA ASP A 626 -50.85 -24.90 7.82
C ASP A 626 -51.27 -24.26 9.17
N ALA A 627 -50.64 -24.64 10.29
CA ALA A 627 -51.04 -24.17 11.62
C ALA A 627 -50.15 -23.07 12.24
N GLU A 628 -48.97 -22.74 11.71
CA GLU A 628 -48.05 -21.81 12.38
C GLU A 628 -47.48 -20.72 11.46
N ALA A 629 -48.32 -19.77 11.07
CA ALA A 629 -47.84 -18.42 10.72
C ALA A 629 -47.26 -17.66 11.94
N LYS A 630 -47.39 -18.21 13.17
CA LYS A 630 -46.95 -17.58 14.44
C LYS A 630 -45.52 -17.90 14.87
N GLY A 631 -44.80 -18.79 14.16
CA GLY A 631 -43.47 -19.28 14.57
C GLY A 631 -42.29 -18.85 13.69
N LEU A 632 -42.49 -18.04 12.65
CA LEU A 632 -41.42 -17.65 11.69
C LEU A 632 -40.24 -16.94 12.37
N ASP A 633 -40.51 -16.14 13.40
CA ASP A 633 -39.49 -15.46 14.19
C ASP A 633 -38.59 -16.46 14.94
N GLU A 634 -39.14 -17.58 15.43
CA GLU A 634 -38.37 -18.62 16.12
C GLU A 634 -37.52 -19.46 15.16
N ILE A 635 -37.97 -19.63 13.90
CA ILE A 635 -37.25 -20.44 12.91
C ILE A 635 -35.90 -19.81 12.60
N ALA A 636 -35.87 -18.51 12.28
CA ALA A 636 -34.64 -17.81 11.90
C ALA A 636 -33.59 -17.77 13.03
N GLU A 637 -34.03 -17.87 14.28
CA GLU A 637 -33.17 -17.87 15.47
C GLU A 637 -32.52 -19.23 15.74
N ARG A 638 -33.07 -20.33 15.20
CA ARG A 638 -32.57 -21.68 15.42
C ARG A 638 -31.54 -22.10 14.36
N PRO A 639 -30.76 -23.18 14.60
CA PRO A 639 -29.89 -23.74 13.57
C PRO A 639 -30.68 -24.27 12.36
N LEU A 640 -30.39 -23.73 11.17
CA LEU A 640 -31.09 -24.02 9.93
C LEU A 640 -30.30 -24.96 9.02
N GLN A 641 -31.04 -25.73 8.21
CA GLN A 641 -30.52 -26.48 7.08
C GLN A 641 -31.44 -26.23 5.87
N TRP A 642 -30.86 -26.17 4.67
CA TRP A 642 -31.62 -26.04 3.43
C TRP A 642 -31.83 -27.42 2.78
N GLY A 643 -33.04 -27.69 2.33
CA GLY A 643 -33.38 -28.93 1.63
C GLY A 643 -34.87 -29.02 1.33
N VAL A 644 -35.34 -30.22 0.99
CA VAL A 644 -36.74 -30.51 0.70
C VAL A 644 -37.55 -30.49 1.99
N THR A 645 -38.57 -29.61 2.02
CA THR A 645 -39.54 -29.47 3.12
C THR A 645 -40.91 -30.04 2.76
N ILE A 646 -41.23 -30.09 1.46
CA ILE A 646 -42.41 -30.79 0.92
C ILE A 646 -41.93 -31.68 -0.22
N GLU A 647 -42.21 -32.98 -0.14
CA GLU A 647 -41.79 -33.93 -1.17
C GLU A 647 -42.45 -33.62 -2.52
N GLY A 648 -41.62 -33.60 -3.56
CA GLY A 648 -42.05 -33.44 -4.95
C GLY A 648 -41.88 -34.75 -5.70
N THR A 649 -42.71 -34.97 -6.71
CA THR A 649 -42.58 -36.08 -7.65
C THR A 649 -42.27 -35.54 -9.05
N LYS A 650 -42.28 -36.41 -10.06
CA LYS A 650 -42.11 -35.99 -11.45
C LYS A 650 -43.29 -35.14 -11.97
N ASP A 651 -44.45 -35.28 -11.33
CA ASP A 651 -45.72 -34.69 -11.75
C ASP A 651 -46.33 -33.76 -10.69
N GLN A 652 -45.94 -33.92 -9.42
CA GLN A 652 -46.38 -33.08 -8.31
C GLN A 652 -45.24 -32.17 -7.84
N VAL A 653 -45.56 -30.89 -7.66
CA VAL A 653 -44.62 -29.87 -7.22
C VAL A 653 -44.37 -30.03 -5.72
N GLY A 654 -43.12 -30.29 -5.35
CA GLY A 654 -42.64 -30.19 -3.97
C GLY A 654 -42.07 -28.81 -3.66
N HIS A 655 -41.40 -28.69 -2.51
CA HIS A 655 -40.82 -27.43 -2.07
C HIS A 655 -39.48 -27.62 -1.37
N CYS A 656 -38.53 -26.71 -1.64
CA CYS A 656 -37.24 -26.64 -0.95
C CYS A 656 -37.12 -25.32 -0.21
N SER A 657 -36.69 -25.34 1.04
CA SER A 657 -36.44 -24.10 1.80
C SER A 657 -35.54 -24.34 3.01
N PHE A 658 -35.13 -23.24 3.65
CA PHE A 658 -34.51 -23.30 4.97
C PHE A 658 -35.52 -23.77 6.02
N SER A 659 -35.10 -24.70 6.89
CA SER A 659 -35.92 -25.20 8.00
C SER A 659 -35.10 -25.50 9.25
N ASP A 660 -35.70 -25.28 10.42
CA ASP A 660 -35.20 -25.72 11.72
C ASP A 660 -35.50 -27.21 11.99
N ARG A 661 -36.37 -27.83 11.18
CA ARG A 661 -36.70 -29.26 11.21
C ARG A 661 -35.86 -30.06 10.22
N ALA A 662 -35.91 -31.39 10.31
CA ALA A 662 -35.21 -32.28 9.39
C ALA A 662 -35.68 -32.04 7.94
N VAL A 663 -34.72 -31.95 7.01
CA VAL A 663 -34.96 -31.75 5.57
C VAL A 663 -34.34 -32.90 4.79
N LEU A 664 -35.00 -33.28 3.69
CA LEU A 664 -34.48 -34.29 2.76
C LEU A 664 -33.61 -33.63 1.67
N LYS A 665 -32.84 -34.45 0.95
CA LYS A 665 -32.09 -33.98 -0.21
C LYS A 665 -33.01 -33.87 -1.43
N PRO A 666 -32.85 -32.84 -2.29
CA PRO A 666 -33.57 -32.76 -3.55
C PRO A 666 -33.31 -33.99 -4.42
N VAL A 667 -34.37 -34.51 -5.04
CA VAL A 667 -34.33 -35.73 -5.86
C VAL A 667 -34.29 -35.34 -7.33
N GLU A 668 -33.36 -35.93 -8.08
CA GLU A 668 -33.18 -35.64 -9.50
C GLU A 668 -34.43 -35.94 -10.32
N GLY A 669 -34.84 -34.99 -11.15
CA GLY A 669 -36.02 -35.07 -12.01
C GLY A 669 -37.34 -34.68 -11.34
N CYS A 670 -37.40 -34.54 -10.01
CA CYS A 670 -38.59 -34.04 -9.31
C CYS A 670 -38.78 -32.52 -9.48
N LEU A 671 -40.04 -32.07 -9.42
CA LEU A 671 -40.40 -30.65 -9.53
C LEU A 671 -40.40 -29.99 -8.16
N TYR A 672 -39.83 -28.79 -8.07
CA TYR A 672 -39.87 -27.96 -6.86
C TYR A 672 -40.19 -26.50 -7.19
N ALA A 673 -41.03 -25.86 -6.36
CA ALA A 673 -41.43 -24.45 -6.51
C ALA A 673 -41.56 -23.74 -5.15
#